data_AF-C6J719-F1
#
_entry.id   AF-C6J719-F1
#
_cell.length_a   1.000
_cell.length_b   1.000
_cell.length_c   1.000
_cell.angle_alpha   90.00
_cell.angle_beta   90.00
_cell.angle_gamma   90.00
#
_symmetry.space_group_name_H-M   'P 1'
#
loop_
_entity.id
_entity.type
_entity.pdbx_description
1 polymer ?
#
loop_
_entity_poly.entity_id
_entity_poly.type
_entity_poly.pdbx_seq_one_letter_code
_entity_poly.pdbx_strand_id
1 'polypeptide(L)'
;MEQTGQYPPNPAPGNPVTTFFEVPEAKVTKALTDNGLEGIKQNDQLYLYAIMTVTRNGTQIGGPYYTLDAIKKAQPWAHPDDLDNYFGIPVTYDSPSFPVDIVCKTEAGTVITDPSCTFRKGEFLAGEEIEHTFAETLESNGKSYEIVRSYVVSKNNPEKKQYVREIGQDNLLDRHISVFISGADIVAEYRESTSLVTVTSRIEAPTEVAGSVTEVEGDFIFEAKSPKSLKSYEITSIQNAALTQPTDKSGTLTGTAATKTLPIKIPFSSGNNVTVKITVVVKDVDGNMSDSTSNHTVRKPGSDGGPTPGDSKEASVMDPEVSAVIQADARGAEKFDVLKGIPTSESLYVNALAKSYLYRNTFQEMTGTKSYPIQVSKTYTLRWTERVSGPPDENGNPTTRTVSRSDTQTVTKNYTVQRKYSFWLINRLEVYSIQKANFTNYALPSGGVILQPAGYTPPSVSAAHDASLNAHITDPVYSNVRLPGETISGGSSRPSVPNEDWKSEAEEAVGKIKVKNDSLVFNGGTIMDNRVVEEKAPTPGAIPAPTTIGQNVLYGSGYLIDSSKTNKANQPSSGTISYALIKGIGGGENKSFPIKGINPVTVHTPVVNYASVSDDQAHNQKTKPTAGRSALILDRPFMVTVPTSGQHREIKGYGNRDYAKYTRDKQVWFPFDVYAADRKTFIPKETWTSIPVAQTKTTFYLPVWVDEGQYEVLFRTFAENCPSGFTTQMNANLDLSHHVATQVVPVEVIGRLYDFRITDIADFQWETVFRKQKGSATPTGNAYWVGMKDIDGAARGNKQPFTLPIRQGSHPEAGKKNVAVKTGYHVKFEVMTKGNMFGSGDGIRITPTFYFVDRKGKNRQEVDLYYHSDSKKFVRIGSNDDIERRSITLDTRLRNVAKQELIDTAGSLWALNGISGTKQSFINQYLKSAQKPTYVGGYDIMLLPSQLRTFVGNMNVPSGVNAARANASVQHWFGEYSIPAAAYAVPKGFNLAEYGRKNGLNDKSPIFLRDGYIIVNFNLETIRNKDLNNPHLQYIYGPLNNQWQMEGFQRSFADPYGVTFLLKDGDVVFYHANLSSYDDYGTGGTH
;
A
#
# COMPACT_ATOMS: atom_id res chain seq x y z
N MET A 1 20.44 23.17 -17.90
CA MET A 1 19.82 24.17 -17.03
C MET A 1 20.11 25.53 -17.63
N GLU A 2 19.09 26.34 -17.80
CA GLU A 2 19.23 27.74 -18.22
C GLU A 2 19.05 28.61 -16.98
N GLN A 3 20.00 29.49 -16.69
CA GLN A 3 19.86 30.40 -15.57
C GLN A 3 18.83 31.47 -15.94
N THR A 4 17.72 31.51 -15.22
CA THR A 4 16.62 32.45 -15.48
C THR A 4 16.67 33.68 -14.60
N GLY A 5 17.47 33.65 -13.53
CA GLY A 5 17.69 34.81 -12.68
C GLY A 5 18.77 34.61 -11.63
N GLN A 6 19.06 35.67 -10.90
CA GLN A 6 19.85 35.61 -9.67
C GLN A 6 19.45 36.73 -8.71
N TYR A 7 19.58 36.48 -7.41
CA TYR A 7 19.31 37.46 -6.36
C TYR A 7 20.45 37.52 -5.33
N PRO A 8 20.97 38.72 -5.01
CA PRO A 8 20.68 39.99 -5.66
C PRO A 8 21.24 40.02 -7.10
N PRO A 9 20.64 40.78 -8.04
CA PRO A 9 21.06 40.78 -9.45
C PRO A 9 22.50 41.26 -9.67
N ASN A 10 22.99 42.17 -8.82
CA ASN A 10 24.37 42.67 -8.81
C ASN A 10 25.00 42.49 -7.41
N PRO A 11 25.47 41.28 -7.08
CA PRO A 11 26.04 41.01 -5.77
C PRO A 11 27.41 41.67 -5.63
N ALA A 12 27.67 42.31 -4.48
CA ALA A 12 29.03 42.70 -4.12
C ALA A 12 29.90 41.44 -3.87
N PRO A 13 31.20 41.46 -4.18
CA PRO A 13 32.08 40.31 -3.96
C PRO A 13 32.02 39.83 -2.51
N GLY A 14 31.79 38.52 -2.31
CA GLY A 14 31.68 37.90 -0.98
C GLY A 14 30.26 37.84 -0.41
N ASN A 15 29.25 38.43 -1.08
CA ASN A 15 27.85 38.25 -0.69
C ASN A 15 27.28 36.95 -1.28
N PRO A 16 26.44 36.21 -0.52
CA PRO A 16 25.76 35.04 -1.04
C PRO A 16 24.80 35.43 -2.17
N VAL A 17 24.72 34.57 -3.18
CA VAL A 17 23.87 34.74 -4.37
C VAL A 17 23.00 33.51 -4.50
N THR A 18 21.71 33.72 -4.71
CA THR A 18 20.78 32.67 -5.11
C THR A 18 20.60 32.75 -6.62
N THR A 19 20.95 31.68 -7.34
CA THR A 19 20.76 31.58 -8.80
C THR A 19 19.56 30.69 -9.09
N PHE A 20 18.66 31.16 -9.96
CA PHE A 20 17.47 30.42 -10.40
C PHE A 20 17.76 29.76 -11.75
N PHE A 21 17.37 28.50 -11.89
CA PHE A 21 17.51 27.76 -13.13
C PHE A 21 16.18 27.15 -13.53
N GLU A 22 15.93 27.12 -14.84
CA GLU A 22 14.84 26.35 -15.43
C GLU A 22 15.41 25.33 -16.42
N VAL A 23 14.71 24.20 -16.57
CA VAL A 23 15.02 23.22 -17.60
C VAL A 23 13.73 22.99 -18.38
N PRO A 24 13.69 23.33 -19.68
CA PRO A 24 12.51 23.08 -20.49
C PRO A 24 12.16 21.59 -20.49
N GLU A 25 10.91 21.27 -20.19
CA GLU A 25 10.35 19.91 -20.16
C GLU A 25 10.74 19.12 -21.41
N ALA A 26 10.53 19.70 -22.60
CA ALA A 26 10.89 19.07 -23.88
C ALA A 26 12.37 18.69 -24.00
N LYS A 27 13.31 19.44 -23.37
CA LYS A 27 14.74 19.10 -23.37
C LYS A 27 15.03 17.93 -22.43
N VAL A 28 14.37 17.87 -21.27
CA VAL A 28 14.49 16.76 -20.31
C VAL A 28 13.92 15.49 -20.92
N THR A 29 12.70 15.54 -21.44
CA THR A 29 12.04 14.42 -22.11
C THR A 29 12.89 13.88 -23.26
N LYS A 30 13.38 14.76 -24.14
CA LYS A 30 14.26 14.34 -25.24
C LYS A 30 15.54 13.65 -24.72
N ALA A 31 16.19 14.21 -23.70
CA ALA A 31 17.40 13.62 -23.15
C ALA A 31 17.14 12.24 -22.52
N LEU A 32 16.05 12.07 -21.77
CA LEU A 32 15.66 10.78 -21.20
C LEU A 32 15.38 9.75 -22.30
N THR A 33 14.64 10.14 -23.32
CA THR A 33 14.30 9.30 -24.49
C THR A 33 15.54 8.89 -25.29
N ASP A 34 16.45 9.84 -25.60
CA ASP A 34 17.70 9.56 -26.34
C ASP A 34 18.64 8.61 -25.57
N ASN A 35 18.54 8.56 -24.24
CA ASN A 35 19.34 7.68 -23.37
C ASN A 35 18.62 6.36 -23.01
N GLY A 36 17.48 6.07 -23.63
CA GLY A 36 16.75 4.81 -23.44
C GLY A 36 16.10 4.67 -22.06
N LEU A 37 15.90 5.78 -21.33
CA LEU A 37 15.25 5.82 -20.02
C LEU A 37 13.72 5.88 -20.15
N GLU A 38 13.16 5.02 -21.00
CA GLU A 38 11.75 5.11 -21.39
C GLU A 38 10.75 4.70 -20.29
N GLY A 39 11.24 4.07 -19.22
CA GLY A 39 10.43 3.61 -18.08
C GLY A 39 10.13 4.66 -17.01
N ILE A 40 10.61 5.90 -17.19
CA ILE A 40 10.31 7.02 -16.30
C ILE A 40 8.82 7.37 -16.38
N LYS A 41 8.20 7.58 -15.22
CA LYS A 41 6.77 7.88 -15.06
C LYS A 41 6.54 9.29 -14.52
N GLN A 42 5.32 9.80 -14.70
CA GLN A 42 4.85 11.00 -14.02
C GLN A 42 5.14 10.91 -12.51
N ASN A 43 5.66 12.00 -11.95
CA ASN A 43 6.05 12.16 -10.55
C ASN A 43 7.30 11.39 -10.09
N ASP A 44 8.00 10.69 -10.98
CA ASP A 44 9.29 10.09 -10.65
C ASP A 44 10.31 11.16 -10.23
N GLN A 45 11.18 10.81 -9.29
CA GLN A 45 12.25 11.71 -8.84
C GLN A 45 13.47 11.59 -9.74
N LEU A 46 13.82 12.69 -10.41
CA LEU A 46 15.06 12.85 -11.14
C LEU A 46 16.07 13.59 -10.26
N TYR A 47 17.33 13.16 -10.29
CA TYR A 47 18.41 13.84 -9.58
C TYR A 47 19.31 14.53 -10.60
N LEU A 48 19.34 15.85 -10.55
CA LEU A 48 20.16 16.64 -11.45
C LEU A 48 21.54 16.90 -10.84
N TYR A 49 22.57 16.72 -11.66
CA TYR A 49 23.97 16.95 -11.31
C TYR A 49 24.56 17.95 -12.30
N ALA A 50 25.15 19.04 -11.79
CA ALA A 50 25.72 20.06 -12.65
C ALA A 50 27.04 19.60 -13.28
N ILE A 51 27.19 19.86 -14.58
CA ILE A 51 28.49 19.78 -15.27
C ILE A 51 29.02 21.22 -15.38
N MET A 52 30.21 21.49 -14.85
CA MET A 52 30.74 22.85 -14.79
C MET A 52 31.99 23.03 -15.64
N THR A 53 32.03 24.13 -16.39
CA THR A 53 33.25 24.68 -17.00
C THR A 53 33.69 25.90 -16.21
N VAL A 54 35.00 26.09 -16.10
CA VAL A 54 35.57 27.25 -15.41
C VAL A 54 36.02 28.25 -16.47
N THR A 55 35.55 29.49 -16.37
CA THR A 55 35.98 30.59 -17.24
C THR A 55 36.67 31.69 -16.42
N ARG A 56 37.59 32.41 -17.05
CA ARG A 56 38.21 33.62 -16.51
C ARG A 56 38.20 34.67 -17.61
N ASN A 57 37.58 35.83 -17.33
CA ASN A 57 37.37 36.91 -18.30
C ASN A 57 36.68 36.43 -19.61
N GLY A 58 35.72 35.51 -19.51
CA GLY A 58 34.99 34.97 -20.66
C GLY A 58 35.73 33.88 -21.45
N THR A 59 37.00 33.59 -21.13
CA THR A 59 37.75 32.48 -21.74
C THR A 59 37.66 31.24 -20.85
N GLN A 60 37.33 30.08 -21.42
CA GLN A 60 37.35 28.80 -20.69
C GLN A 60 38.79 28.42 -20.33
N ILE A 61 39.02 28.17 -19.03
CA ILE A 61 40.32 27.81 -18.46
C ILE A 61 40.33 26.42 -17.82
N GLY A 62 39.19 25.73 -17.75
CA GLY A 62 39.11 24.36 -17.23
C GLY A 62 37.73 23.72 -17.43
N GLY A 63 37.68 22.40 -17.29
CA GLY A 63 36.47 21.58 -17.48
C GLY A 63 36.19 21.23 -18.95
N PRO A 64 35.05 20.57 -19.24
CA PRO A 64 33.94 20.28 -18.32
C PRO A 64 34.32 19.27 -17.23
N TYR A 65 33.90 19.54 -16.01
CA TYR A 65 34.04 18.65 -14.87
C TYR A 65 32.67 18.02 -14.56
N TYR A 66 32.66 16.70 -14.44
CA TYR A 66 31.43 15.90 -14.34
C TYR A 66 31.13 15.41 -12.93
N THR A 67 32.08 15.55 -11.99
CA THR A 67 31.92 15.13 -10.60
C THR A 67 32.14 16.30 -9.66
N LEU A 68 31.41 16.30 -8.54
CA LEU A 68 31.50 17.32 -7.50
C LEU A 68 32.93 17.50 -6.99
N ASP A 69 33.67 16.40 -6.78
CA ASP A 69 35.06 16.43 -6.32
C ASP A 69 35.99 17.09 -7.34
N ALA A 70 35.84 16.80 -8.64
CA ALA A 70 36.62 17.42 -9.69
C ALA A 70 36.30 18.93 -9.80
N ILE A 71 35.05 19.31 -9.62
CA ILE A 71 34.62 20.72 -9.61
C ILE A 71 35.22 21.45 -8.41
N LYS A 72 35.14 20.89 -7.19
CA LYS A 72 35.73 21.51 -5.97
C LYS A 72 37.24 21.68 -6.06
N LYS A 73 37.93 20.80 -6.78
CA LYS A 73 39.39 20.87 -7.00
C LYS A 73 39.79 21.68 -8.24
N ALA A 74 38.83 22.06 -9.08
CA ALA A 74 39.11 22.72 -10.34
C ALA A 74 39.84 24.05 -10.18
N GLN A 75 39.59 24.80 -9.11
CA GLN A 75 40.23 26.06 -8.73
C GLN A 75 40.24 26.21 -7.19
N PRO A 76 41.07 27.11 -6.63
CA PRO A 76 41.02 27.43 -5.20
C PRO A 76 39.78 28.27 -4.87
N TRP A 77 38.60 27.65 -4.84
CA TRP A 77 37.35 28.31 -4.48
C TRP A 77 37.39 28.83 -3.04
N ALA A 78 36.84 30.02 -2.81
CA ALA A 78 36.75 30.60 -1.46
C ALA A 78 35.83 29.77 -0.54
N HIS A 79 34.75 29.21 -1.10
CA HIS A 79 33.77 28.36 -0.42
C HIS A 79 33.45 27.15 -1.29
N PRO A 80 34.32 26.12 -1.31
CA PRO A 80 34.13 24.96 -2.17
C PRO A 80 32.87 24.16 -1.83
N ASP A 81 32.38 24.23 -0.58
CA ASP A 81 31.17 23.50 -0.15
C ASP A 81 29.87 24.08 -0.70
N ASP A 82 29.85 25.34 -1.13
CA ASP A 82 28.67 25.93 -1.80
C ASP A 82 28.35 25.22 -3.12
N LEU A 83 29.34 24.52 -3.71
CA LEU A 83 29.19 23.73 -4.92
C LEU A 83 28.33 22.47 -4.71
N ASP A 84 28.14 22.04 -3.46
CA ASP A 84 27.29 20.88 -3.12
C ASP A 84 25.83 21.15 -3.49
N ASN A 85 25.40 22.42 -3.45
CA ASN A 85 24.05 22.84 -3.82
C ASN A 85 23.70 22.59 -5.29
N TYR A 86 24.69 22.27 -6.13
CA TYR A 86 24.51 22.02 -7.56
C TYR A 86 24.51 20.52 -7.92
N PHE A 87 24.58 19.63 -6.92
CA PHE A 87 24.63 18.17 -7.10
C PHE A 87 23.52 17.47 -6.32
N GLY A 88 22.89 16.47 -6.95
CA GLY A 88 21.85 15.68 -6.29
C GLY A 88 20.55 16.46 -6.07
N ILE A 89 20.26 17.43 -6.95
CA ILE A 89 19.05 18.26 -6.85
C ILE A 89 17.85 17.39 -7.22
N PRO A 90 16.92 17.11 -6.29
CA PRO A 90 15.73 16.33 -6.59
C PRO A 90 14.74 17.19 -7.39
N VAL A 91 14.27 16.67 -8.51
CA VAL A 91 13.24 17.27 -9.35
C VAL A 91 12.19 16.21 -9.63
N THR A 92 10.95 16.49 -9.24
CA THR A 92 9.80 15.66 -9.64
C THR A 92 9.58 15.83 -11.13
N TYR A 93 9.61 14.72 -11.89
CA TYR A 93 9.32 14.72 -13.31
C TYR A 93 7.82 15.01 -13.52
N ASP A 94 7.55 16.17 -14.09
CA ASP A 94 6.23 16.52 -14.60
C ASP A 94 6.20 16.14 -16.08
N SER A 95 5.42 15.12 -16.42
CA SER A 95 5.35 14.55 -17.76
C SER A 95 4.42 15.36 -18.64
N PRO A 96 4.80 15.65 -19.89
CA PRO A 96 3.81 15.98 -20.90
C PRO A 96 2.94 14.77 -21.22
N SER A 97 1.84 15.01 -21.95
CA SER A 97 1.07 13.94 -22.57
C SER A 97 1.77 13.43 -23.82
N PHE A 98 1.72 12.12 -24.01
CA PHE A 98 2.31 11.41 -25.12
C PHE A 98 1.27 10.62 -25.93
N PRO A 99 1.48 10.52 -27.25
CA PRO A 99 0.54 9.88 -28.13
C PRO A 99 0.52 8.35 -27.98
N VAL A 100 -0.66 7.76 -27.89
CA VAL A 100 -0.87 6.31 -28.03
C VAL A 100 -1.71 6.03 -29.27
N ASP A 101 -1.21 5.17 -30.15
CA ASP A 101 -1.93 4.69 -31.34
C ASP A 101 -2.26 3.20 -31.24
N ILE A 102 -3.44 2.84 -31.76
CA ILE A 102 -3.77 1.46 -32.08
C ILE A 102 -3.47 1.27 -33.56
N VAL A 103 -2.69 0.23 -33.89
CA VAL A 103 -2.27 -0.04 -35.27
C VAL A 103 -2.53 -1.49 -35.62
N CYS A 104 -3.43 -1.74 -36.58
CA CYS A 104 -3.61 -3.05 -37.18
C CYS A 104 -2.92 -3.12 -38.53
N LYS A 105 -2.22 -4.21 -38.79
CA LYS A 105 -1.52 -4.45 -40.06
C LYS A 105 -1.56 -5.91 -40.45
N THR A 106 -1.28 -6.23 -41.69
CA THR A 106 -1.16 -7.62 -42.15
C THR A 106 0.17 -8.24 -41.68
N GLU A 107 0.29 -9.56 -41.69
CA GLU A 107 1.57 -10.26 -41.44
C GLU A 107 2.71 -9.80 -42.37
N ALA A 108 2.35 -9.34 -43.58
CA ALA A 108 3.30 -8.77 -44.55
C ALA A 108 3.72 -7.33 -44.22
N GLY A 109 3.19 -6.73 -43.15
CA GLY A 109 3.52 -5.39 -42.67
C GLY A 109 2.66 -4.26 -43.24
N THR A 110 1.67 -4.56 -44.09
CA THR A 110 0.78 -3.54 -44.68
C THR A 110 -0.24 -3.07 -43.64
N VAL A 111 -0.24 -1.78 -43.30
CA VAL A 111 -1.21 -1.20 -42.35
C VAL A 111 -2.64 -1.30 -42.90
N ILE A 112 -3.55 -1.82 -42.08
CA ILE A 112 -4.98 -1.88 -42.36
C ILE A 112 -5.58 -0.55 -41.93
N THR A 113 -5.98 0.27 -42.90
CA THR A 113 -6.44 1.65 -42.65
C THR A 113 -7.88 1.74 -42.15
N ASP A 114 -8.42 0.66 -41.59
CA ASP A 114 -9.78 0.62 -41.07
C ASP A 114 -9.85 1.39 -39.75
N PRO A 115 -10.66 2.47 -39.66
CA PRO A 115 -10.74 3.28 -38.44
C PRO A 115 -11.25 2.49 -37.21
N SER A 116 -11.89 1.35 -37.41
CA SER A 116 -12.33 0.48 -36.30
C SER A 116 -11.16 -0.22 -35.58
N CYS A 117 -9.99 -0.31 -36.23
CA CYS A 117 -8.85 -1.09 -35.74
C CYS A 117 -7.52 -0.32 -35.77
N THR A 118 -7.38 0.70 -36.62
CA THR A 118 -6.22 1.59 -36.67
C THR A 118 -6.65 3.03 -36.41
N PHE A 119 -6.33 3.58 -35.23
CA PHE A 119 -6.76 4.92 -34.81
C PHE A 119 -5.91 5.48 -33.65
N ARG A 120 -5.95 6.82 -33.47
CA ARG A 120 -5.37 7.51 -32.32
C ARG A 120 -6.20 7.23 -31.07
N LYS A 121 -5.63 6.54 -30.08
CA LYS A 121 -6.29 6.22 -28.82
C LYS A 121 -6.44 7.44 -27.92
N GLY A 122 -5.41 8.30 -27.88
CA GLY A 122 -5.39 9.51 -27.07
C GLY A 122 -3.97 10.00 -26.78
N GLU A 123 -3.88 11.02 -25.94
CA GLU A 123 -2.65 11.60 -25.39
C GLU A 123 -2.65 11.34 -23.88
N PHE A 124 -1.61 10.73 -23.33
CA PHE A 124 -1.58 10.20 -21.97
C PHE A 124 -0.27 10.53 -21.27
N LEU A 125 -0.28 10.67 -19.94
CA LEU A 125 0.97 10.96 -19.20
C LEU A 125 1.89 9.74 -19.20
N ALA A 126 3.21 9.94 -19.09
CA ALA A 126 4.14 8.83 -18.97
C ALA A 126 3.84 7.99 -17.73
N GLY A 127 3.81 6.67 -17.91
CA GLY A 127 3.47 5.71 -16.86
C GLY A 127 1.99 5.52 -16.61
N GLU A 128 1.11 6.24 -17.30
CA GLU A 128 -0.34 6.00 -17.27
C GLU A 128 -0.63 4.62 -17.85
N GLU A 129 -1.54 3.89 -17.21
CA GLU A 129 -1.87 2.51 -17.59
C GLU A 129 -3.05 2.49 -18.56
N ILE A 130 -2.83 1.94 -19.76
CA ILE A 130 -3.78 1.93 -20.87
C ILE A 130 -4.12 0.51 -21.26
N GLU A 131 -5.42 0.25 -21.43
CA GLU A 131 -5.94 -1.02 -21.91
C GLU A 131 -6.55 -0.90 -23.31
N HIS A 132 -6.27 -1.90 -24.15
CA HIS A 132 -6.92 -2.07 -25.44
C HIS A 132 -7.12 -3.55 -25.76
N THR A 133 -8.32 -3.88 -26.23
CA THR A 133 -8.68 -5.22 -26.69
C THR A 133 -8.85 -5.22 -28.21
N PHE A 134 -8.03 -6.01 -28.89
CA PHE A 134 -8.18 -6.25 -30.33
C PHE A 134 -9.32 -7.22 -30.63
N ALA A 135 -9.97 -7.04 -31.78
CA ALA A 135 -10.94 -8.02 -32.27
C ALA A 135 -10.22 -9.29 -32.74
N GLU A 136 -10.73 -10.46 -32.36
CA GLU A 136 -10.19 -11.76 -32.78
C GLU A 136 -10.22 -11.93 -34.31
N THR A 137 -11.30 -11.45 -34.93
CA THR A 137 -11.44 -11.34 -36.38
C THR A 137 -11.81 -9.92 -36.80
N LEU A 138 -11.36 -9.52 -37.98
CA LEU A 138 -11.56 -8.19 -38.55
C LEU A 138 -12.04 -8.33 -40.00
N GLU A 139 -13.13 -7.66 -40.37
CA GLU A 139 -13.49 -7.49 -41.78
C GLU A 139 -13.12 -6.09 -42.24
N SER A 140 -12.29 -5.98 -43.27
CA SER A 140 -11.92 -4.69 -43.85
C SER A 140 -11.69 -4.80 -45.35
N ASN A 141 -12.20 -3.82 -46.11
CA ASN A 141 -12.15 -3.78 -47.58
C ASN A 141 -12.63 -5.08 -48.26
N GLY A 142 -13.67 -5.73 -47.71
CA GLY A 142 -14.25 -6.97 -48.27
C GLY A 142 -13.47 -8.26 -47.98
N LYS A 143 -12.38 -8.18 -47.21
CA LYS A 143 -11.56 -9.33 -46.80
C LYS A 143 -11.74 -9.58 -45.30
N SER A 144 -11.75 -10.86 -44.91
CA SER A 144 -11.77 -11.27 -43.51
C SER A 144 -10.34 -11.57 -43.06
N TYR A 145 -9.98 -11.12 -41.86
CA TYR A 145 -8.68 -11.35 -41.26
C TYR A 145 -8.83 -11.93 -39.84
N GLU A 146 -7.88 -12.75 -39.42
CA GLU A 146 -7.75 -13.30 -38.07
C GLU A 146 -6.46 -12.76 -37.43
N ILE A 147 -6.53 -12.33 -36.17
CA ILE A 147 -5.34 -11.85 -35.46
C ILE A 147 -4.38 -13.01 -35.21
N VAL A 148 -3.11 -12.83 -35.56
CA VAL A 148 -2.07 -13.84 -35.34
C VAL A 148 -1.06 -13.42 -34.29
N ARG A 149 -0.91 -12.11 -34.05
CA ARG A 149 0.07 -11.58 -33.12
C ARG A 149 -0.31 -10.20 -32.62
N SER A 150 0.05 -9.87 -31.40
CA SER A 150 -0.01 -8.50 -30.87
C SER A 150 1.23 -8.16 -30.04
N TYR A 151 1.59 -6.88 -30.01
CA TYR A 151 2.76 -6.38 -29.29
C TYR A 151 2.68 -4.87 -29.10
N VAL A 152 3.65 -4.33 -28.38
CA VAL A 152 3.74 -2.89 -28.08
C VAL A 152 5.08 -2.40 -28.58
N VAL A 153 5.12 -1.24 -29.22
CA VAL A 153 6.36 -0.56 -29.59
C VAL A 153 6.40 0.84 -29.01
N SER A 154 7.60 1.24 -28.56
CA SER A 154 7.88 2.64 -28.26
C SER A 154 7.99 3.40 -29.59
N LYS A 155 7.41 4.59 -29.65
CA LYS A 155 7.53 5.45 -30.85
C LYS A 155 8.96 5.93 -31.10
N ASN A 156 9.83 5.91 -30.09
CA ASN A 156 11.25 6.24 -30.24
C ASN A 156 12.09 5.02 -30.70
N ASN A 157 11.60 3.79 -30.49
CA ASN A 157 12.25 2.58 -30.99
C ASN A 157 11.21 1.60 -31.61
N PRO A 158 10.70 1.91 -32.82
CA PRO A 158 9.65 1.13 -33.46
C PRO A 158 10.12 -0.28 -33.89
N GLU A 159 11.43 -0.54 -33.95
CA GLU A 159 11.98 -1.85 -34.30
C GLU A 159 11.91 -2.85 -33.13
N LYS A 160 11.89 -2.35 -31.89
CA LYS A 160 11.89 -3.19 -30.69
C LYS A 160 10.46 -3.55 -30.27
N LYS A 161 9.95 -4.68 -30.79
CA LYS A 161 8.67 -5.27 -30.36
C LYS A 161 8.74 -5.75 -28.91
N GLN A 162 7.93 -5.17 -28.04
CA GLN A 162 7.83 -5.54 -26.62
C GLN A 162 6.55 -6.33 -26.34
N TYR A 163 6.64 -7.24 -25.36
CA TYR A 163 5.51 -8.04 -24.87
C TYR A 163 4.77 -8.83 -25.96
N VAL A 164 5.50 -9.34 -26.96
CA VAL A 164 4.92 -10.07 -28.09
C VAL A 164 4.07 -11.25 -27.62
N ARG A 165 2.84 -11.34 -28.14
CA ARG A 165 1.94 -12.47 -28.01
C ARG A 165 1.58 -12.99 -29.37
N GLU A 166 1.63 -14.31 -29.51
CA GLU A 166 1.28 -15.02 -30.74
C GLU A 166 -0.06 -15.75 -30.56
N ILE A 167 -0.66 -16.16 -31.67
CA ILE A 167 -1.90 -16.94 -31.72
C ILE A 167 -1.82 -18.17 -30.79
N GLY A 168 -2.88 -18.36 -29.99
CA GLY A 168 -2.97 -19.43 -28.98
C GLY A 168 -2.30 -19.13 -27.63
N GLN A 169 -1.69 -17.94 -27.45
CA GLN A 169 -1.20 -17.48 -26.14
C GLN A 169 -2.23 -16.60 -25.42
N ASP A 170 -2.28 -16.69 -24.08
CA ASP A 170 -3.12 -15.83 -23.24
C ASP A 170 -2.79 -14.34 -23.45
N ASN A 171 -3.81 -13.47 -23.37
CA ASN A 171 -3.71 -12.01 -23.54
C ASN A 171 -3.16 -11.57 -24.93
N LEU A 172 -3.44 -12.37 -25.96
CA LEU A 172 -3.24 -11.98 -27.36
C LEU A 172 -4.12 -10.78 -27.73
N LEU A 173 -5.38 -10.79 -27.33
CA LEU A 173 -6.34 -9.73 -27.66
C LEU A 173 -6.20 -8.53 -26.72
N ASP A 174 -6.14 -8.81 -25.40
CA ASP A 174 -6.11 -7.80 -24.35
C ASP A 174 -4.69 -7.34 -24.06
N ARG A 175 -4.44 -6.05 -24.30
CA ARG A 175 -3.15 -5.40 -24.11
C ARG A 175 -3.25 -4.36 -23.02
N HIS A 176 -2.43 -4.52 -22.00
CA HIS A 176 -2.26 -3.56 -20.92
C HIS A 176 -0.83 -3.02 -20.95
N ILE A 177 -0.69 -1.70 -20.98
CA ILE A 177 0.61 -1.03 -21.12
C ILE A 177 0.73 0.17 -20.19
N SER A 178 1.96 0.46 -19.78
CA SER A 178 2.35 1.74 -19.19
C SER A 178 2.89 2.63 -20.30
N VAL A 179 2.39 3.86 -20.47
CA VAL A 179 2.79 4.75 -21.57
C VAL A 179 4.25 5.19 -21.44
N PHE A 180 5.05 5.02 -22.50
CA PHE A 180 6.45 5.49 -22.54
C PHE A 180 6.54 7.01 -22.69
N ILE A 181 7.66 7.61 -22.26
CA ILE A 181 7.99 9.04 -22.46
C ILE A 181 8.21 9.47 -23.93
N SER A 182 7.93 8.58 -24.89
CA SER A 182 7.88 8.85 -26.32
C SER A 182 6.50 8.61 -26.93
N GLY A 183 5.56 8.09 -26.15
CA GLY A 183 4.34 7.47 -26.65
C GLY A 183 4.57 6.03 -27.13
N ALA A 184 3.46 5.36 -27.47
CA ALA A 184 3.45 3.93 -27.82
C ALA A 184 2.52 3.62 -28.99
N ASP A 185 2.87 2.61 -29.79
CA ASP A 185 1.90 1.95 -30.67
C ASP A 185 1.57 0.58 -30.10
N ILE A 186 0.28 0.32 -29.89
CA ILE A 186 -0.23 -1.01 -29.59
C ILE A 186 -0.59 -1.63 -30.93
N VAL A 187 0.12 -2.69 -31.31
CA VAL A 187 0.09 -3.23 -32.66
C VAL A 187 -0.53 -4.63 -32.67
N ALA A 188 -1.42 -4.87 -33.62
CA ALA A 188 -1.91 -6.21 -33.96
C ALA A 188 -1.57 -6.56 -35.42
N GLU A 189 -1.02 -7.75 -35.63
CA GLU A 189 -0.78 -8.33 -36.95
C GLU A 189 -1.87 -9.36 -37.25
N TYR A 190 -2.50 -9.19 -38.40
CA TYR A 190 -3.64 -9.94 -38.89
C TYR A 190 -3.27 -10.74 -40.15
N ARG A 191 -3.82 -11.94 -40.27
CA ARG A 191 -3.69 -12.82 -41.44
C ARG A 191 -5.01 -12.88 -42.19
N GLU A 192 -4.97 -12.74 -43.52
CA GLU A 192 -6.17 -12.86 -44.35
C GLU A 192 -6.72 -14.30 -44.26
N SER A 193 -7.95 -14.44 -43.77
CA SER A 193 -8.64 -15.72 -43.63
C SER A 193 -9.06 -16.25 -45.00
N THR A 194 -8.33 -17.26 -45.50
CA THR A 194 -8.78 -18.04 -46.66
C THR A 194 -9.95 -18.94 -46.24
N SER A 195 -11.15 -18.55 -46.67
CA SER A 195 -12.46 -19.08 -46.32
C SER A 195 -12.60 -20.61 -46.43
N LEU A 196 -13.10 -21.24 -45.36
CA LEU A 196 -13.44 -22.66 -45.29
C LEU A 196 -14.93 -22.86 -45.62
N VAL A 197 -15.27 -23.28 -46.85
CA VAL A 197 -16.58 -23.89 -47.10
C VAL A 197 -16.61 -25.24 -46.38
N THR A 198 -17.65 -25.51 -45.58
CA THR A 198 -17.80 -26.80 -44.90
C THR A 198 -19.03 -27.51 -45.43
N VAL A 199 -18.88 -28.77 -45.83
CA VAL A 199 -19.96 -29.62 -46.33
C VAL A 199 -19.97 -30.92 -45.55
N THR A 200 -21.14 -31.31 -45.05
CA THR A 200 -21.38 -32.62 -44.44
C THR A 200 -22.53 -33.29 -45.18
N SER A 201 -22.43 -34.59 -45.41
CA SER A 201 -23.46 -35.38 -46.08
C SER A 201 -23.85 -36.60 -45.25
N ARG A 202 -24.99 -37.20 -45.57
CA ARG A 202 -25.42 -38.52 -45.09
C ARG A 202 -26.37 -39.16 -46.11
N ILE A 203 -26.53 -40.48 -46.02
CA ILE A 203 -27.53 -41.23 -46.80
C ILE A 203 -28.52 -41.83 -45.80
N GLU A 204 -29.80 -41.54 -46.01
CA GLU A 204 -30.92 -42.12 -45.26
C GLU A 204 -31.62 -43.16 -46.14
N ALA A 205 -31.37 -44.44 -45.87
CA ALA A 205 -32.04 -45.57 -46.50
C ALA A 205 -32.26 -46.67 -45.44
N PRO A 206 -33.19 -47.62 -45.66
CA PRO A 206 -33.34 -48.76 -44.77
C PRO A 206 -32.05 -49.58 -44.70
N THR A 207 -31.53 -49.80 -43.49
CA THR A 207 -30.32 -50.62 -43.25
C THR A 207 -30.55 -52.11 -43.54
N GLU A 208 -31.80 -52.57 -43.44
CA GLU A 208 -32.24 -53.92 -43.76
C GLU A 208 -33.51 -53.90 -44.62
N VAL A 209 -33.58 -54.77 -45.63
CA VAL A 209 -34.76 -54.95 -46.49
C VAL A 209 -35.08 -56.42 -46.71
N ALA A 210 -36.35 -56.77 -46.88
CA ALA A 210 -36.78 -58.15 -47.08
C ALA A 210 -36.08 -58.83 -48.28
N GLY A 211 -35.87 -60.15 -48.20
CA GLY A 211 -35.08 -60.90 -49.20
C GLY A 211 -35.58 -60.78 -50.66
N SER A 212 -36.86 -60.47 -50.86
CA SER A 212 -37.50 -60.28 -52.17
C SER A 212 -37.28 -58.90 -52.80
N VAL A 213 -36.70 -57.94 -52.07
CA VAL A 213 -36.50 -56.57 -52.54
C VAL A 213 -35.32 -56.52 -53.51
N THR A 214 -35.57 -55.97 -54.70
CA THR A 214 -34.58 -55.83 -55.79
C THR A 214 -34.12 -54.38 -56.02
N GLU A 215 -34.80 -53.41 -55.40
CA GLU A 215 -34.48 -51.97 -55.46
C GLU A 215 -34.91 -51.32 -54.14
N VAL A 216 -34.08 -50.42 -53.59
CA VAL A 216 -34.33 -49.73 -52.33
C VAL A 216 -34.31 -48.22 -52.57
N GLU A 217 -35.39 -47.54 -52.19
CA GLU A 217 -35.48 -46.08 -52.22
C GLU A 217 -34.79 -45.50 -50.97
N GLY A 218 -34.08 -44.39 -51.13
CA GLY A 218 -33.47 -43.65 -50.05
C GLY A 218 -33.22 -42.20 -50.44
N ASP A 219 -32.67 -41.43 -49.51
CA ASP A 219 -32.38 -40.01 -49.68
C ASP A 219 -30.91 -39.72 -49.41
N PHE A 220 -30.25 -39.01 -50.33
CA PHE A 220 -28.94 -38.40 -50.09
C PHE A 220 -29.14 -36.96 -49.61
N ILE A 221 -28.68 -36.67 -48.39
CA ILE A 221 -28.85 -35.37 -47.75
C ILE A 221 -27.48 -34.75 -47.54
N PHE A 222 -27.33 -33.49 -47.91
CA PHE A 222 -26.14 -32.71 -47.57
C PHE A 222 -26.48 -31.35 -47.01
N GLU A 223 -25.61 -30.88 -46.13
CA GLU A 223 -25.66 -29.60 -45.46
C GLU A 223 -24.35 -28.87 -45.73
N ALA A 224 -24.46 -27.67 -46.28
CA ALA A 224 -23.31 -26.82 -46.56
C ALA A 224 -23.43 -25.52 -45.79
N LYS A 225 -22.30 -25.06 -45.25
CA LYS A 225 -22.16 -23.74 -44.63
C LYS A 225 -20.94 -23.04 -45.22
N SER A 226 -21.12 -21.78 -45.59
CA SER A 226 -20.04 -20.89 -46.00
C SER A 226 -20.24 -19.51 -45.36
N PRO A 227 -19.16 -18.82 -44.97
CA PRO A 227 -19.24 -17.41 -44.56
C PRO A 227 -19.84 -16.49 -45.66
N LYS A 228 -19.81 -16.92 -46.93
CA LYS A 228 -20.38 -16.21 -48.08
C LYS A 228 -21.55 -17.00 -48.68
N SER A 229 -22.37 -16.33 -49.49
CA SER A 229 -23.52 -16.99 -50.14
C SER A 229 -23.05 -18.19 -50.96
N LEU A 230 -23.70 -19.33 -50.74
CA LEU A 230 -23.51 -20.52 -51.56
C LEU A 230 -24.01 -20.23 -52.99
N LYS A 231 -23.39 -20.87 -53.99
CA LYS A 231 -23.72 -20.67 -55.42
C LYS A 231 -24.30 -21.92 -56.04
N SER A 232 -23.64 -23.07 -55.88
CA SER A 232 -24.04 -24.31 -56.54
C SER A 232 -23.52 -25.55 -55.83
N TYR A 233 -24.16 -26.69 -56.11
CA TYR A 233 -23.64 -28.02 -55.78
C TYR A 233 -23.56 -28.90 -57.02
N GLU A 234 -22.69 -29.90 -56.98
CA GLU A 234 -22.57 -30.95 -57.99
C GLU A 234 -22.26 -32.30 -57.32
N ILE A 235 -22.98 -33.35 -57.70
CA ILE A 235 -22.71 -34.72 -57.34
C ILE A 235 -21.66 -35.28 -58.31
N THR A 236 -20.42 -35.36 -57.84
CA THR A 236 -19.26 -35.74 -58.66
C THR A 236 -19.06 -37.25 -58.74
N SER A 237 -19.59 -38.02 -57.79
CA SER A 237 -19.51 -39.49 -57.79
C SER A 237 -20.74 -40.14 -57.16
N ILE A 238 -21.25 -41.19 -57.80
CA ILE A 238 -22.31 -42.05 -57.28
C ILE A 238 -21.89 -43.51 -57.56
N GLN A 239 -21.85 -44.35 -56.53
CA GLN A 239 -21.56 -45.78 -56.63
C GLN A 239 -22.72 -46.59 -56.07
N ASN A 240 -23.14 -47.62 -56.81
CA ASN A 240 -24.20 -48.57 -56.44
C ASN A 240 -25.57 -47.94 -56.12
N ALA A 241 -25.82 -46.72 -56.62
CA ALA A 241 -27.12 -46.05 -56.59
C ALA A 241 -27.31 -45.20 -57.86
N ALA A 242 -28.51 -44.70 -58.08
CA ALA A 242 -28.85 -43.73 -59.12
C ALA A 242 -29.75 -42.64 -58.52
N LEU A 243 -29.59 -41.39 -58.97
CA LEU A 243 -30.54 -40.32 -58.64
C LEU A 243 -31.88 -40.62 -59.33
N THR A 244 -32.98 -40.41 -58.62
CA THR A 244 -34.33 -40.64 -59.17
C THR A 244 -34.65 -39.67 -60.32
N GLN A 245 -34.05 -38.47 -60.30
CA GLN A 245 -34.08 -37.52 -61.41
C GLN A 245 -32.63 -37.20 -61.84
N PRO A 246 -32.22 -37.49 -63.09
CA PRO A 246 -30.86 -37.19 -63.56
C PRO A 246 -30.47 -35.71 -63.47
N THR A 247 -31.44 -34.79 -63.49
CA THR A 247 -31.23 -33.34 -63.37
C THR A 247 -30.76 -32.91 -61.97
N ASP A 248 -30.96 -33.73 -60.94
CA ASP A 248 -30.55 -33.45 -59.56
C ASP A 248 -29.06 -33.64 -59.32
N LYS A 249 -28.31 -34.05 -60.35
CA LYS A 249 -26.85 -34.18 -60.27
C LYS A 249 -26.16 -32.84 -59.98
N SER A 250 -26.80 -31.71 -60.26
CA SER A 250 -26.28 -30.38 -59.91
C SER A 250 -27.42 -29.38 -59.73
N GLY A 251 -27.22 -28.34 -58.91
CA GLY A 251 -28.22 -27.29 -58.75
C GLY A 251 -27.68 -26.03 -58.08
N THR A 252 -28.49 -24.98 -58.04
CA THR A 252 -28.14 -23.72 -57.36
C THR A 252 -28.45 -23.79 -55.88
N LEU A 253 -27.60 -23.12 -55.09
CA LEU A 253 -27.80 -22.88 -53.67
C LEU A 253 -27.84 -21.37 -53.42
N THR A 254 -28.47 -20.96 -52.33
CA THR A 254 -28.57 -19.55 -51.93
C THR A 254 -28.43 -19.44 -50.41
N GLY A 255 -27.97 -18.28 -49.91
CA GLY A 255 -27.72 -18.06 -48.49
C GLY A 255 -26.38 -18.63 -48.00
N THR A 256 -26.04 -18.37 -46.74
CA THR A 256 -24.77 -18.80 -46.10
C THR A 256 -24.83 -20.22 -45.53
N ALA A 257 -26.02 -20.84 -45.52
CA ALA A 257 -26.22 -22.24 -45.20
C ALA A 257 -27.34 -22.82 -46.07
N ALA A 258 -27.18 -24.06 -46.54
CA ALA A 258 -28.20 -24.74 -47.31
C ALA A 258 -28.21 -26.25 -47.02
N THR A 259 -29.41 -26.82 -46.96
CA THR A 259 -29.64 -28.26 -46.87
C THR A 259 -30.39 -28.71 -48.12
N LYS A 260 -29.94 -29.82 -48.73
CA LYS A 260 -30.61 -30.44 -49.87
C LYS A 260 -30.76 -31.93 -49.66
N THR A 261 -31.95 -32.42 -50.02
CA THR A 261 -32.33 -33.83 -50.00
C THR A 261 -32.58 -34.27 -51.44
N LEU A 262 -31.84 -35.27 -51.91
CA LEU A 262 -31.91 -35.79 -53.26
C LEU A 262 -32.35 -37.27 -53.20
N PRO A 263 -33.52 -37.62 -53.76
CA PRO A 263 -33.97 -39.01 -53.80
C PRO A 263 -33.06 -39.89 -54.66
N ILE A 264 -32.73 -41.07 -54.14
CA ILE A 264 -31.87 -42.08 -54.78
C ILE A 264 -32.54 -43.46 -54.81
N LYS A 265 -32.25 -44.21 -55.86
CA LYS A 265 -32.59 -45.62 -56.03
C LYS A 265 -31.33 -46.48 -55.92
N ILE A 266 -31.39 -47.51 -55.11
CA ILE A 266 -30.27 -48.43 -54.83
C ILE A 266 -30.61 -49.80 -55.44
N PRO A 267 -29.99 -50.19 -56.57
CA PRO A 267 -30.21 -51.52 -57.14
C PRO A 267 -29.70 -52.61 -56.18
N PHE A 268 -30.54 -53.57 -55.82
CA PHE A 268 -30.20 -54.68 -54.91
C PHE A 268 -30.60 -56.05 -55.48
N SER A 269 -30.24 -56.27 -56.76
CA SER A 269 -30.60 -57.45 -57.54
C SER A 269 -29.77 -58.71 -57.24
N SER A 270 -28.56 -58.59 -56.68
CA SER A 270 -27.72 -59.72 -56.28
C SER A 270 -26.81 -59.38 -55.09
N GLY A 271 -26.48 -60.35 -54.24
CA GLY A 271 -25.67 -60.17 -53.02
C GLY A 271 -26.46 -60.05 -51.71
N ASN A 272 -25.78 -60.21 -50.57
CA ASN A 272 -26.39 -60.12 -49.22
C ASN A 272 -26.31 -58.70 -48.62
N ASN A 273 -25.53 -57.82 -49.23
CA ASN A 273 -25.45 -56.40 -48.91
C ASN A 273 -25.10 -55.59 -50.16
N VAL A 274 -25.45 -54.31 -50.16
CA VAL A 274 -25.01 -53.30 -51.13
C VAL A 274 -24.58 -52.06 -50.36
N THR A 275 -23.33 -51.63 -50.56
CA THR A 275 -22.82 -50.37 -50.01
C THR A 275 -22.88 -49.29 -51.08
N VAL A 276 -23.65 -48.24 -50.79
CA VAL A 276 -23.77 -47.03 -51.61
C VAL A 276 -22.75 -46.02 -51.14
N LYS A 277 -22.16 -45.28 -52.07
CA LYS A 277 -21.25 -44.16 -51.79
C LYS A 277 -21.54 -43.00 -52.73
N ILE A 278 -21.79 -41.81 -52.19
CA ILE A 278 -22.10 -40.60 -52.95
C ILE A 278 -21.20 -39.46 -52.48
N THR A 279 -20.62 -38.72 -53.42
CA THR A 279 -19.79 -37.53 -53.16
C THR A 279 -20.46 -36.29 -53.76
N VAL A 280 -20.61 -35.25 -52.95
CA VAL A 280 -21.07 -33.92 -53.35
C VAL A 280 -19.95 -32.90 -53.19
N VAL A 281 -19.85 -31.98 -54.14
CA VAL A 281 -19.00 -30.79 -54.07
C VAL A 281 -19.91 -29.57 -54.04
N VAL A 282 -19.66 -28.64 -53.12
CA VAL A 282 -20.39 -27.38 -53.01
C VAL A 282 -19.46 -26.22 -53.22
N LYS A 283 -19.96 -25.20 -53.93
CA LYS A 283 -19.22 -23.99 -54.30
C LYS A 283 -19.96 -22.73 -53.82
N ASP A 284 -19.23 -21.77 -53.29
CA ASP A 284 -19.77 -20.45 -52.96
C ASP A 284 -19.68 -19.44 -54.13
N VAL A 285 -20.19 -18.22 -53.94
CA VAL A 285 -20.20 -17.16 -54.96
C VAL A 285 -18.82 -16.76 -55.45
N ASP A 286 -17.82 -16.85 -54.57
CA ASP A 286 -16.43 -16.46 -54.83
C ASP A 286 -15.61 -17.63 -55.42
N GLY A 287 -16.19 -18.82 -55.40
CA GLY A 287 -15.70 -20.00 -56.07
C GLY A 287 -14.89 -20.95 -55.20
N ASN A 288 -14.90 -20.76 -53.88
CA ASN A 288 -14.33 -21.71 -52.92
C ASN A 288 -15.17 -22.98 -52.90
N MET A 289 -14.52 -24.14 -52.79
CA MET A 289 -15.17 -25.44 -52.89
C MET A 289 -14.81 -26.32 -51.71
N SER A 290 -15.76 -27.17 -51.32
CA SER A 290 -15.56 -28.22 -50.33
C SER A 290 -16.44 -29.41 -50.68
N ASP A 291 -16.01 -30.60 -50.32
CA ASP A 291 -16.67 -31.84 -50.67
C ASP A 291 -17.06 -32.64 -49.44
N SER A 292 -18.01 -33.55 -49.65
CA SER A 292 -18.41 -34.51 -48.62
C SER A 292 -18.81 -35.81 -49.28
N THR A 293 -18.34 -36.90 -48.70
CA THR A 293 -18.66 -38.25 -49.16
C THR A 293 -19.35 -39.02 -48.04
N SER A 294 -20.50 -39.59 -48.37
CA SER A 294 -21.24 -40.47 -47.46
C SER A 294 -21.38 -41.86 -48.04
N ASN A 295 -21.38 -42.85 -47.15
CA ASN A 295 -21.69 -44.22 -47.49
C ASN A 295 -22.80 -44.78 -46.59
N HIS A 296 -23.57 -45.72 -47.13
CA HIS A 296 -24.60 -46.43 -46.39
C HIS A 296 -24.72 -47.84 -46.96
N THR A 297 -24.93 -48.83 -46.08
CA THR A 297 -25.01 -50.24 -46.50
C THR A 297 -26.38 -50.80 -46.20
N VAL A 298 -27.07 -51.25 -47.24
CA VAL A 298 -28.34 -51.97 -47.13
C VAL A 298 -28.07 -53.47 -47.14
N ARG A 299 -28.72 -54.23 -46.25
CA ARG A 299 -28.52 -55.67 -46.07
C ARG A 299 -29.82 -56.46 -46.28
N LYS A 300 -29.72 -57.68 -46.80
CA LYS A 300 -30.83 -58.66 -46.74
C LYS A 300 -30.66 -59.48 -45.45
N PRO A 301 -31.72 -59.70 -44.64
CA PRO A 301 -31.60 -60.49 -43.43
C PRO A 301 -31.30 -61.94 -43.82
N GLY A 302 -30.09 -62.39 -43.47
CA GLY A 302 -29.77 -63.81 -43.36
C GLY A 302 -30.37 -64.34 -42.07
N SER A 303 -30.92 -65.56 -42.10
CA SER A 303 -31.43 -66.25 -40.93
C SER A 303 -30.28 -66.68 -40.01
N ASP A 304 -29.78 -65.75 -39.21
CA ASP A 304 -29.02 -65.98 -37.96
C ASP A 304 -29.06 -64.66 -37.18
N GLY A 305 -29.62 -64.68 -35.97
CA GLY A 305 -29.90 -63.47 -35.18
C GLY A 305 -28.64 -62.63 -34.88
N GLY A 306 -28.72 -61.33 -35.13
CA GLY A 306 -27.69 -60.37 -34.73
C GLY A 306 -27.45 -60.36 -33.22
N PRO A 307 -26.29 -59.87 -32.76
CA PRO A 307 -25.95 -59.84 -31.34
C PRO A 307 -26.98 -59.01 -30.56
N THR A 308 -27.50 -59.56 -29.47
CA THR A 308 -28.43 -58.88 -28.56
C THR A 308 -27.70 -58.42 -27.30
N PRO A 309 -28.01 -57.22 -26.75
CA PRO A 309 -27.46 -56.76 -25.48
C PRO A 309 -27.76 -57.75 -24.34
N GLY A 310 -26.71 -58.14 -23.61
CA GLY A 310 -26.75 -58.92 -22.37
C GLY A 310 -26.56 -58.03 -21.14
N ASP A 311 -25.71 -58.45 -20.21
CA ASP A 311 -25.40 -57.70 -18.98
C ASP A 311 -24.76 -56.33 -19.28
N SER A 312 -24.98 -55.36 -18.39
CA SER A 312 -24.34 -54.04 -18.44
C SER A 312 -23.59 -53.74 -17.15
N LYS A 313 -22.40 -53.15 -17.27
CA LYS A 313 -21.58 -52.68 -16.15
C LYS A 313 -21.38 -51.18 -16.24
N GLU A 314 -21.99 -50.46 -15.31
CA GLU A 314 -21.89 -49.01 -15.20
C GLU A 314 -21.15 -48.59 -13.95
N ALA A 315 -20.31 -47.56 -14.06
CA ALA A 315 -19.69 -46.90 -12.92
C ALA A 315 -19.48 -45.41 -13.23
N SER A 316 -19.56 -44.57 -12.20
CA SER A 316 -19.45 -43.12 -12.35
C SER A 316 -18.97 -42.46 -11.06
N VAL A 317 -17.97 -41.58 -11.18
CA VAL A 317 -17.58 -40.62 -10.16
C VAL A 317 -17.42 -39.28 -10.85
N MET A 318 -18.46 -38.44 -10.76
CA MET A 318 -18.56 -37.15 -11.47
C MET A 318 -18.68 -35.95 -10.54
N ASP A 319 -18.82 -36.16 -9.23
CA ASP A 319 -18.70 -35.10 -8.23
C ASP A 319 -17.21 -34.98 -7.84
N PRO A 320 -16.56 -33.82 -8.03
CA PRO A 320 -15.16 -33.63 -7.66
C PRO A 320 -14.92 -33.56 -6.15
N GLU A 321 -15.97 -33.53 -5.30
CA GLU A 321 -15.88 -33.38 -3.84
C GLU A 321 -14.94 -32.24 -3.43
N VAL A 322 -15.08 -31.09 -4.12
CA VAL A 322 -14.12 -30.00 -4.00
C VAL A 322 -14.31 -29.20 -2.72
N SER A 323 -13.21 -28.91 -2.04
CA SER A 323 -13.14 -27.99 -0.90
C SER A 323 -11.97 -27.02 -1.07
N ALA A 324 -12.10 -25.79 -0.58
CA ALA A 324 -11.03 -24.81 -0.67
C ALA A 324 -11.06 -23.76 0.43
N VAL A 325 -9.89 -23.14 0.67
CA VAL A 325 -9.69 -22.08 1.65
C VAL A 325 -8.83 -20.96 1.07
N ILE A 326 -9.07 -19.74 1.56
CA ILE A 326 -8.21 -18.57 1.36
C ILE A 326 -7.78 -18.11 2.74
N GLN A 327 -6.49 -18.11 3.05
CA GLN A 327 -5.97 -17.79 4.39
C GLN A 327 -4.69 -16.95 4.29
N ALA A 328 -4.22 -16.39 5.40
CA ALA A 328 -2.97 -15.64 5.42
C ALA A 328 -1.80 -16.58 5.11
N ASP A 329 -0.75 -16.07 4.45
CA ASP A 329 0.44 -16.85 4.12
C ASP A 329 1.14 -17.47 5.34
N ALA A 330 2.09 -18.36 5.04
CA ALA A 330 2.70 -19.31 5.98
C ALA A 330 1.68 -20.35 6.49
N ARG A 331 1.09 -21.10 5.55
CA ARG A 331 0.11 -22.18 5.81
C ARG A 331 0.51 -23.06 7.00
N GLY A 332 -0.39 -23.19 7.98
CA GLY A 332 -0.20 -23.88 9.26
C GLY A 332 0.39 -23.01 10.38
N ALA A 333 0.87 -21.81 10.06
CA ALA A 333 1.45 -20.82 10.97
C ALA A 333 0.99 -19.39 10.62
N GLU A 334 -0.28 -19.26 10.21
CA GLU A 334 -0.85 -18.01 9.69
C GLU A 334 -0.72 -16.89 10.72
N LYS A 335 -0.12 -15.75 10.36
CA LYS A 335 0.04 -14.62 11.30
C LYS A 335 -1.27 -13.90 11.61
N PHE A 336 -2.24 -14.00 10.72
CA PHE A 336 -3.52 -13.30 10.79
C PHE A 336 -4.69 -14.27 10.67
N ASP A 337 -5.79 -13.96 11.34
CA ASP A 337 -7.07 -14.62 11.15
C ASP A 337 -7.86 -13.83 10.10
N VAL A 338 -7.85 -14.30 8.85
CA VAL A 338 -8.47 -13.60 7.72
C VAL A 338 -9.97 -13.39 7.87
N LEU A 339 -10.66 -14.15 8.74
CA LEU A 339 -12.06 -13.92 9.04
C LEU A 339 -12.25 -12.62 9.83
N LYS A 340 -11.31 -12.29 10.71
CA LYS A 340 -11.36 -11.15 11.62
C LYS A 340 -10.65 -9.90 11.09
N GLY A 341 -9.56 -10.09 10.36
CA GLY A 341 -8.75 -9.01 9.81
C GLY A 341 -7.39 -9.48 9.32
N ILE A 342 -7.04 -9.08 8.10
CA ILE A 342 -5.68 -9.10 7.58
C ILE A 342 -5.36 -7.73 6.96
N PRO A 343 -4.21 -7.11 7.26
CA PRO A 343 -3.80 -5.85 6.65
C PRO A 343 -3.54 -5.99 5.15
N THR A 344 -3.64 -4.88 4.42
CA THR A 344 -2.95 -4.74 3.13
C THR A 344 -1.44 -4.93 3.29
N SER A 345 -0.73 -5.18 2.18
CA SER A 345 0.72 -5.45 2.21
C SER A 345 1.13 -6.72 2.99
N GLU A 346 0.15 -7.53 3.38
CA GLU A 346 0.30 -8.94 3.74
C GLU A 346 -0.20 -9.81 2.59
N SER A 347 0.20 -11.07 2.56
CA SER A 347 -0.11 -11.98 1.46
C SER A 347 -0.98 -13.15 1.91
N LEU A 348 -1.74 -13.69 0.96
CA LEU A 348 -2.66 -14.80 1.12
C LEU A 348 -2.14 -16.04 0.39
N TYR A 349 -2.54 -17.21 0.87
CA TYR A 349 -2.52 -18.44 0.09
C TYR A 349 -3.93 -18.91 -0.23
N VAL A 350 -4.04 -19.64 -1.33
CA VAL A 350 -5.25 -20.34 -1.75
C VAL A 350 -4.93 -21.82 -1.88
N ASN A 351 -5.80 -22.69 -1.36
CA ASN A 351 -5.64 -24.13 -1.45
C ASN A 351 -6.98 -24.79 -1.78
N ALA A 352 -6.99 -25.67 -2.78
CA ALA A 352 -8.11 -26.54 -3.10
C ALA A 352 -7.75 -28.02 -2.98
N LEU A 353 -8.72 -28.84 -2.59
CA LEU A 353 -8.66 -30.30 -2.64
C LEU A 353 -9.84 -30.80 -3.47
N ALA A 354 -9.60 -31.77 -4.35
CA ALA A 354 -10.61 -32.41 -5.19
C ALA A 354 -10.16 -33.83 -5.57
N LYS A 355 -11.06 -34.62 -6.16
CA LYS A 355 -10.71 -35.93 -6.74
C LYS A 355 -9.66 -35.82 -7.85
N SER A 356 -8.71 -36.75 -7.91
CA SER A 356 -7.61 -36.76 -8.87
C SER A 356 -8.04 -36.90 -10.33
N TYR A 357 -9.22 -37.47 -10.57
CA TYR A 357 -9.86 -37.59 -11.87
C TYR A 357 -11.35 -37.86 -11.68
N LEU A 358 -12.13 -37.68 -12.75
CA LEU A 358 -13.54 -38.08 -12.81
C LEU A 358 -13.71 -39.09 -13.93
N TYR A 359 -14.71 -39.95 -13.81
CA TYR A 359 -15.02 -40.89 -14.88
C TYR A 359 -16.49 -41.28 -14.89
N ARG A 360 -16.96 -41.71 -16.06
CA ARG A 360 -18.23 -42.41 -16.23
C ARG A 360 -18.12 -43.42 -17.36
N ASN A 361 -18.58 -44.64 -17.15
CA ASN A 361 -18.53 -45.70 -18.16
C ASN A 361 -19.79 -46.56 -18.16
N THR A 362 -20.08 -47.12 -19.32
CA THR A 362 -21.07 -48.18 -19.55
C THR A 362 -20.43 -49.22 -20.45
N PHE A 363 -20.15 -50.40 -19.90
CA PHE A 363 -19.69 -51.56 -20.67
C PHE A 363 -20.87 -52.48 -20.91
N GLN A 364 -21.12 -52.84 -22.15
CA GLN A 364 -22.30 -53.62 -22.55
C GLN A 364 -21.86 -54.98 -23.08
N GLU A 365 -22.35 -56.07 -22.48
CA GLU A 365 -22.20 -57.41 -23.03
C GLU A 365 -23.09 -57.53 -24.27
N MET A 366 -22.57 -58.18 -25.30
CA MET A 366 -23.26 -58.54 -26.53
C MET A 366 -23.20 -60.06 -26.65
N THR A 367 -24.37 -60.69 -26.77
CA THR A 367 -24.50 -62.15 -26.85
C THR A 367 -25.24 -62.55 -28.12
N GLY A 368 -24.92 -63.72 -28.68
CA GLY A 368 -25.60 -64.23 -29.85
C GLY A 368 -25.33 -65.70 -30.11
N THR A 369 -26.01 -66.25 -31.12
CA THR A 369 -25.81 -67.63 -31.59
C THR A 369 -25.71 -67.62 -33.11
N LYS A 370 -24.76 -68.38 -33.67
CA LYS A 370 -24.59 -68.54 -35.12
C LYS A 370 -24.64 -70.01 -35.50
N SER A 371 -25.24 -70.31 -36.64
CA SER A 371 -25.50 -71.68 -37.10
C SER A 371 -24.52 -72.06 -38.21
N TYR A 372 -23.89 -73.24 -38.09
CA TYR A 372 -22.93 -73.75 -39.06
C TYR A 372 -23.46 -75.04 -39.69
N PRO A 373 -23.82 -75.03 -40.98
CA PRO A 373 -24.22 -76.25 -41.68
C PRO A 373 -23.00 -77.12 -41.97
N ILE A 374 -23.05 -78.40 -41.63
CA ILE A 374 -21.99 -79.40 -41.89
C ILE A 374 -22.59 -80.69 -42.43
N GLN A 375 -21.91 -81.32 -43.39
CA GLN A 375 -22.32 -82.62 -43.92
C GLN A 375 -21.44 -83.73 -43.34
N VAL A 376 -22.09 -84.77 -42.82
CA VAL A 376 -21.41 -86.00 -42.40
C VAL A 376 -21.80 -87.10 -43.38
N SER A 377 -20.79 -87.77 -43.94
CA SER A 377 -20.99 -88.83 -44.94
C SER A 377 -20.32 -90.13 -44.51
N LYS A 378 -21.01 -91.24 -44.73
CA LYS A 378 -20.48 -92.60 -44.52
C LYS A 378 -20.79 -93.44 -45.75
N THR A 379 -19.77 -94.08 -46.30
CA THR A 379 -19.91 -94.97 -47.46
C THR A 379 -20.09 -96.41 -46.96
N TYR A 380 -21.25 -96.99 -47.25
CA TYR A 380 -21.52 -98.39 -46.98
C TYR A 380 -21.24 -99.24 -48.22
N THR A 381 -20.45 -100.29 -48.07
CA THR A 381 -20.26 -101.31 -49.12
C THR A 381 -21.25 -102.43 -48.90
N LEU A 382 -22.23 -102.56 -49.79
CA LEU A 382 -23.31 -103.53 -49.70
C LEU A 382 -22.99 -104.72 -50.59
N ARG A 383 -22.98 -105.93 -50.03
CA ARG A 383 -22.68 -107.17 -50.78
C ARG A 383 -23.82 -108.17 -50.64
N TRP A 384 -24.29 -108.72 -51.76
CA TRP A 384 -25.31 -109.77 -51.79
C TRP A 384 -25.15 -110.70 -53.00
N THR A 385 -25.88 -111.80 -52.99
CA THR A 385 -25.90 -112.81 -54.06
C THR A 385 -27.28 -112.86 -54.72
N GLU A 386 -27.33 -112.90 -56.04
CA GLU A 386 -28.56 -112.92 -56.84
C GLU A 386 -28.63 -114.21 -57.66
N ARG A 387 -29.79 -114.89 -57.70
CA ARG A 387 -30.01 -116.06 -58.56
C ARG A 387 -30.58 -115.61 -59.91
N VAL A 388 -29.83 -115.82 -60.98
CA VAL A 388 -30.24 -115.51 -62.36
C VAL A 388 -30.44 -116.80 -63.15
N SER A 389 -31.33 -116.77 -64.15
CA SER A 389 -31.59 -117.92 -65.03
C SER A 389 -30.32 -118.34 -65.77
N GLY A 390 -29.93 -119.59 -65.59
CA GLY A 390 -28.88 -120.26 -66.36
C GLY A 390 -29.45 -120.90 -67.64
N PRO A 391 -28.59 -121.36 -68.56
CA PRO A 391 -29.03 -122.10 -69.74
C PRO A 391 -29.87 -123.32 -69.34
N PRO A 392 -30.94 -123.66 -70.08
CA PRO A 392 -31.76 -124.84 -69.79
C PRO A 392 -30.88 -126.10 -69.72
N ASP A 393 -31.18 -127.01 -68.80
CA ASP A 393 -30.52 -128.30 -68.78
C ASP A 393 -30.84 -129.12 -70.04
N GLU A 394 -30.16 -130.25 -70.23
CA GLU A 394 -30.32 -131.10 -71.42
C GLU A 394 -31.77 -131.60 -71.64
N ASN A 395 -32.66 -131.41 -70.67
CA ASN A 395 -34.09 -131.77 -70.72
C ASN A 395 -35.03 -130.56 -70.86
N GLY A 396 -34.50 -129.35 -71.04
CA GLY A 396 -35.28 -128.12 -71.23
C GLY A 396 -35.79 -127.46 -69.95
N ASN A 397 -35.33 -127.88 -68.76
CA ASN A 397 -35.74 -127.26 -67.50
C ASN A 397 -34.86 -126.03 -67.16
N PRO A 398 -35.42 -124.95 -66.58
CA PRO A 398 -34.65 -123.77 -66.20
C PRO A 398 -33.62 -124.08 -65.11
N THR A 399 -32.34 -123.77 -65.35
CA THR A 399 -31.31 -123.78 -64.30
C THR A 399 -31.15 -122.38 -63.68
N THR A 400 -30.56 -122.26 -62.48
CA THR A 400 -30.22 -120.95 -61.87
C THR A 400 -28.76 -120.90 -61.48
N ARG A 401 -28.07 -119.80 -61.82
CA ARG A 401 -26.68 -119.51 -61.42
C ARG A 401 -26.66 -118.39 -60.39
N THR A 402 -25.82 -118.51 -59.37
CA THR A 402 -25.63 -117.44 -58.38
C THR A 402 -24.57 -116.46 -58.86
N VAL A 403 -24.88 -115.16 -58.84
CA VAL A 403 -23.96 -114.08 -59.22
C VAL A 403 -23.74 -113.18 -58.02
N SER A 404 -22.48 -112.88 -57.69
CA SER A 404 -22.14 -111.93 -56.64
C SER A 404 -22.39 -110.51 -57.12
N ARG A 405 -23.12 -109.73 -56.33
CA ARG A 405 -23.39 -108.31 -56.55
C ARG A 405 -22.74 -107.50 -55.44
N SER A 406 -22.12 -106.39 -55.82
CA SER A 406 -21.58 -105.39 -54.91
C SER A 406 -22.11 -104.04 -55.35
N ASP A 407 -22.51 -103.24 -54.39
CA ASP A 407 -22.93 -101.87 -54.60
C ASP A 407 -22.38 -101.01 -53.47
N THR A 408 -22.22 -99.72 -53.70
CA THR A 408 -21.78 -98.78 -52.69
C THR A 408 -22.85 -97.72 -52.53
N GLN A 409 -23.32 -97.54 -51.29
CA GLN A 409 -24.29 -96.52 -50.97
C GLN A 409 -23.67 -95.55 -49.96
N THR A 410 -23.43 -94.32 -50.40
CA THR A 410 -23.03 -93.22 -49.50
C THR A 410 -24.28 -92.58 -48.93
N VAL A 411 -24.40 -92.57 -47.61
CA VAL A 411 -25.42 -91.79 -46.92
C VAL A 411 -24.75 -90.49 -46.46
N THR A 412 -25.34 -89.37 -46.86
CA THR A 412 -24.93 -88.03 -46.43
C THR A 412 -26.07 -87.45 -45.61
N LYS A 413 -25.77 -87.02 -44.39
CA LYS A 413 -26.71 -86.31 -43.53
C LYS A 413 -26.23 -84.88 -43.29
N ASN A 414 -27.16 -83.93 -43.35
CA ASN A 414 -26.91 -82.53 -43.06
C ASN A 414 -27.21 -82.28 -41.59
N TYR A 415 -26.25 -81.70 -40.89
CA TYR A 415 -26.38 -81.24 -39.51
C TYR A 415 -26.18 -79.73 -39.46
N THR A 416 -26.87 -79.08 -38.52
CA THR A 416 -26.66 -77.66 -38.21
C THR A 416 -26.15 -77.56 -36.80
N VAL A 417 -24.94 -77.03 -36.65
CA VAL A 417 -24.25 -76.90 -35.37
C VAL A 417 -24.33 -75.46 -34.90
N GLN A 418 -24.88 -75.23 -33.73
CA GLN A 418 -25.02 -73.88 -33.16
C GLN A 418 -23.83 -73.56 -32.25
N ARG A 419 -23.24 -72.37 -32.41
CA ARG A 419 -22.23 -71.84 -31.49
C ARG A 419 -22.68 -70.51 -30.92
N LYS A 420 -22.63 -70.43 -29.59
CA LYS A 420 -22.88 -69.20 -28.85
C LYS A 420 -21.62 -68.35 -28.84
N TYR A 421 -21.80 -67.03 -28.73
CA TYR A 421 -20.72 -66.09 -28.53
C TYR A 421 -21.15 -64.98 -27.55
N SER A 422 -20.21 -64.49 -26.74
CA SER A 422 -20.37 -63.34 -25.85
C SER A 422 -19.09 -62.50 -25.80
N PHE A 423 -19.22 -61.18 -25.97
CA PHE A 423 -18.15 -60.20 -25.84
C PHE A 423 -18.68 -58.87 -25.28
N TRP A 424 -17.79 -57.99 -24.82
CA TRP A 424 -18.13 -56.70 -24.23
C TRP A 424 -17.67 -55.54 -25.09
N LEU A 425 -18.57 -54.55 -25.24
CA LEU A 425 -18.33 -53.29 -25.92
C LEU A 425 -18.23 -52.14 -24.91
N ILE A 426 -17.44 -51.13 -25.25
CA ILE A 426 -17.43 -49.83 -24.58
C ILE A 426 -18.56 -48.99 -25.19
N ASN A 427 -19.76 -49.09 -24.64
CA ASN A 427 -20.89 -48.28 -25.06
C ASN A 427 -20.70 -46.80 -24.68
N ARG A 428 -20.11 -46.54 -23.50
CA ARG A 428 -19.71 -45.20 -23.07
C ARG A 428 -18.45 -45.23 -22.22
N LEU A 429 -17.56 -44.27 -22.44
CA LEU A 429 -16.38 -44.01 -21.59
C LEU A 429 -16.05 -42.53 -21.62
N GLU A 430 -16.08 -41.89 -20.46
CA GLU A 430 -15.60 -40.54 -20.22
C GLU A 430 -14.59 -40.58 -19.09
N VAL A 431 -13.38 -40.07 -19.32
CA VAL A 431 -12.35 -39.90 -18.27
C VAL A 431 -11.82 -38.49 -18.31
N TYR A 432 -11.68 -37.88 -17.13
CA TYR A 432 -11.37 -36.47 -16.95
C TYR A 432 -10.15 -36.25 -16.07
N SER A 433 -9.31 -35.27 -16.40
CA SER A 433 -8.20 -34.80 -15.57
C SER A 433 -8.47 -33.41 -15.04
N ILE A 434 -7.83 -33.04 -13.92
CA ILE A 434 -7.89 -31.67 -13.41
C ILE A 434 -7.17 -30.75 -14.40
N GLN A 435 -7.85 -29.69 -14.83
CA GLN A 435 -7.26 -28.67 -15.70
C GLN A 435 -6.76 -27.47 -14.88
N LYS A 436 -7.63 -26.84 -14.08
CA LYS A 436 -7.32 -25.64 -13.29
C LYS A 436 -8.38 -25.39 -12.22
N ALA A 437 -8.08 -24.52 -11.26
CA ALA A 437 -9.07 -23.96 -10.33
C ALA A 437 -8.95 -22.43 -10.25
N ASN A 438 -10.06 -21.73 -10.47
CA ASN A 438 -10.14 -20.27 -10.40
C ASN A 438 -10.75 -19.85 -9.07
N PHE A 439 -10.24 -18.76 -8.48
CA PHE A 439 -10.72 -18.19 -7.23
C PHE A 439 -10.90 -16.69 -7.36
N THR A 440 -11.92 -16.15 -6.72
CA THR A 440 -12.17 -14.70 -6.65
C THR A 440 -12.43 -14.29 -5.20
N ASN A 441 -11.88 -13.16 -4.81
CA ASN A 441 -12.14 -12.47 -3.55
C ASN A 441 -11.60 -11.04 -3.67
N TYR A 442 -12.24 -10.09 -3.01
CA TYR A 442 -11.80 -8.67 -2.97
C TYR A 442 -10.31 -8.48 -2.61
N ALA A 443 -9.80 -9.30 -1.68
CA ALA A 443 -8.45 -9.23 -1.14
C ALA A 443 -7.39 -9.91 -2.04
N LEU A 444 -7.80 -10.73 -3.01
CA LEU A 444 -6.86 -11.33 -3.95
C LEU A 444 -6.33 -10.28 -4.94
N PRO A 445 -5.08 -10.41 -5.42
CA PRO A 445 -4.52 -9.59 -6.48
C PRO A 445 -5.48 -9.54 -7.69
N SER A 446 -5.75 -8.36 -8.22
CA SER A 446 -6.68 -8.15 -9.34
C SER A 446 -8.08 -8.77 -9.14
N GLY A 447 -8.47 -9.08 -7.90
CA GLY A 447 -9.77 -9.68 -7.55
C GLY A 447 -9.85 -11.21 -7.70
N GLY A 448 -8.82 -11.89 -8.18
CA GLY A 448 -8.85 -13.34 -8.37
C GLY A 448 -7.52 -13.97 -8.80
N VAL A 449 -7.43 -15.29 -8.62
CA VAL A 449 -6.23 -16.08 -8.95
C VAL A 449 -6.61 -17.40 -9.62
N ILE A 450 -5.70 -17.92 -10.43
CA ILE A 450 -5.85 -19.21 -11.13
C ILE A 450 -4.76 -20.15 -10.62
N LEU A 451 -5.17 -21.30 -10.09
CA LEU A 451 -4.27 -22.38 -9.68
C LEU A 451 -4.19 -23.42 -10.79
N GLN A 452 -2.97 -23.66 -11.26
CA GLN A 452 -2.63 -24.78 -12.14
C GLN A 452 -2.17 -25.96 -11.28
N PRO A 453 -2.54 -27.21 -11.63
CA PRO A 453 -2.18 -28.37 -10.83
C PRO A 453 -0.66 -28.63 -10.90
N ALA A 454 0.03 -28.51 -9.76
CA ALA A 454 1.46 -28.73 -9.63
C ALA A 454 1.77 -30.15 -9.11
N GLY A 455 2.75 -30.83 -9.71
CA GLY A 455 3.10 -32.21 -9.31
C GLY A 455 1.96 -33.22 -9.50
N TYR A 456 0.99 -32.90 -10.37
CA TYR A 456 -0.14 -33.74 -10.72
C TYR A 456 0.17 -34.58 -11.96
N THR A 457 -0.15 -35.87 -11.89
CA THR A 457 -0.08 -36.76 -13.05
C THR A 457 -1.51 -37.13 -13.48
N PRO A 458 -1.97 -36.67 -14.66
CA PRO A 458 -3.25 -37.07 -15.21
C PRO A 458 -3.36 -38.60 -15.38
N PRO A 459 -4.55 -39.20 -15.26
CA PRO A 459 -4.70 -40.63 -15.51
C PRO A 459 -4.40 -40.97 -16.97
N SER A 460 -3.68 -42.06 -17.19
CA SER A 460 -3.37 -42.59 -18.51
C SER A 460 -4.51 -43.52 -18.95
N VAL A 461 -5.10 -43.24 -20.11
CA VAL A 461 -6.22 -44.01 -20.64
C VAL A 461 -5.92 -44.41 -22.08
N SER A 462 -5.94 -45.70 -22.36
CA SER A 462 -5.90 -46.25 -23.71
C SER A 462 -7.14 -47.12 -23.92
N ALA A 463 -7.95 -46.76 -24.91
CA ALA A 463 -9.18 -47.48 -25.21
C ALA A 463 -9.38 -47.59 -26.72
N ALA A 464 -9.79 -48.77 -27.17
CA ALA A 464 -10.18 -49.06 -28.54
C ALA A 464 -11.58 -49.67 -28.54
N HIS A 465 -12.42 -49.14 -29.42
CA HIS A 465 -13.82 -49.51 -29.59
C HIS A 465 -14.10 -49.80 -31.06
N ASP A 466 -14.79 -50.89 -31.36
CA ASP A 466 -15.38 -51.17 -32.67
C ASP A 466 -16.83 -51.61 -32.48
N ALA A 467 -17.77 -51.06 -33.25
CA ALA A 467 -19.18 -51.45 -33.16
C ALA A 467 -19.51 -52.69 -34.03
N SER A 468 -18.59 -53.09 -34.91
CA SER A 468 -18.81 -54.15 -35.88
C SER A 468 -18.69 -55.54 -35.26
N LEU A 469 -19.73 -56.37 -35.38
CA LEU A 469 -19.71 -57.77 -34.92
C LEU A 469 -18.47 -58.54 -35.44
N ASN A 470 -18.07 -58.30 -36.70
CA ASN A 470 -16.94 -58.99 -37.32
C ASN A 470 -15.57 -58.60 -36.73
N ALA A 471 -15.49 -57.48 -36.00
CA ALA A 471 -14.28 -57.11 -35.26
C ALA A 471 -14.13 -57.92 -33.96
N HIS A 472 -15.21 -58.52 -33.48
CA HIS A 472 -15.29 -59.20 -32.20
C HIS A 472 -15.44 -60.71 -32.28
N ILE A 473 -15.88 -61.25 -33.43
CA ILE A 473 -16.03 -62.69 -33.62
C ILE A 473 -15.17 -63.20 -34.77
N THR A 474 -14.58 -64.38 -34.61
CA THR A 474 -13.91 -65.14 -35.67
C THR A 474 -14.56 -66.51 -35.77
N ASP A 475 -15.11 -66.81 -36.94
CA ASP A 475 -15.80 -68.07 -37.20
C ASP A 475 -14.84 -69.26 -37.15
N PRO A 476 -15.29 -70.44 -36.66
CA PRO A 476 -14.51 -71.67 -36.73
C PRO A 476 -14.33 -72.11 -38.18
N VAL A 477 -13.13 -72.57 -38.52
CA VAL A 477 -12.88 -73.25 -39.80
C VAL A 477 -13.23 -74.72 -39.63
N TYR A 478 -14.17 -75.23 -40.44
CA TYR A 478 -14.61 -76.62 -40.42
C TYR A 478 -14.80 -77.16 -41.84
N SER A 479 -14.78 -78.49 -41.97
CA SER A 479 -14.99 -79.18 -43.24
C SER A 479 -15.92 -80.37 -43.05
N ASN A 480 -16.59 -80.80 -44.12
CA ASN A 480 -17.44 -81.98 -44.09
C ASN A 480 -16.69 -83.22 -43.57
N VAL A 481 -17.35 -83.99 -42.71
CA VAL A 481 -16.76 -85.17 -42.07
C VAL A 481 -17.05 -86.38 -42.91
N ARG A 482 -16.02 -87.19 -43.16
CA ARG A 482 -16.17 -88.52 -43.75
C ARG A 482 -15.87 -89.57 -42.70
N LEU A 483 -16.90 -90.29 -42.28
CA LEU A 483 -16.75 -91.38 -41.33
C LEU A 483 -16.12 -92.60 -42.00
N PRO A 484 -15.43 -93.48 -41.25
CA PRO A 484 -14.89 -94.73 -41.77
C PRO A 484 -15.99 -95.56 -42.44
N GLY A 485 -15.69 -96.09 -43.63
CA GLY A 485 -16.64 -96.91 -44.38
C GLY A 485 -16.95 -98.23 -43.68
N GLU A 486 -18.17 -98.73 -43.86
CA GLU A 486 -18.66 -99.97 -43.23
C GLU A 486 -19.17 -100.95 -44.28
N THR A 487 -18.93 -102.24 -44.10
CA THR A 487 -19.39 -103.27 -45.05
C THR A 487 -20.55 -104.05 -44.45
N ILE A 488 -21.67 -104.09 -45.17
CA ILE A 488 -22.88 -104.79 -44.77
C ILE A 488 -23.16 -105.92 -45.76
N SER A 489 -23.32 -107.14 -45.25
CA SER A 489 -23.62 -108.32 -46.07
C SER A 489 -25.10 -108.68 -45.97
N GLY A 490 -25.80 -108.75 -47.11
CA GLY A 490 -27.24 -109.02 -47.19
C GLY A 490 -27.61 -110.46 -47.58
N GLY A 491 -26.63 -111.36 -47.70
CA GLY A 491 -26.87 -112.76 -48.08
C GLY A 491 -27.45 -112.89 -49.50
N SER A 492 -28.75 -113.19 -49.61
CA SER A 492 -29.46 -113.43 -50.89
C SER A 492 -30.27 -112.24 -51.42
N SER A 493 -30.19 -111.06 -50.78
CA SER A 493 -30.84 -109.83 -51.24
C SER A 493 -30.04 -108.59 -50.85
N ARG A 494 -30.24 -107.46 -51.55
CA ARG A 494 -29.53 -106.21 -51.28
C ARG A 494 -29.85 -105.73 -49.86
N PRO A 495 -28.87 -105.59 -48.95
CA PRO A 495 -29.13 -105.15 -47.57
C PRO A 495 -29.52 -103.66 -47.52
N SER A 496 -30.31 -103.28 -46.51
CA SER A 496 -30.68 -101.89 -46.23
C SER A 496 -29.62 -101.19 -45.40
N VAL A 497 -29.38 -99.89 -45.67
CA VAL A 497 -28.44 -99.08 -44.90
C VAL A 497 -29.04 -98.67 -43.54
N PRO A 498 -28.31 -98.79 -42.41
CA PRO A 498 -28.76 -98.34 -41.08
C PRO A 498 -29.08 -96.84 -41.03
N ASN A 499 -30.04 -96.45 -40.20
CA ASN A 499 -30.37 -95.05 -39.94
C ASN A 499 -29.65 -94.54 -38.68
N GLU A 500 -28.34 -94.30 -38.78
CA GLU A 500 -27.49 -93.80 -37.69
C GLU A 500 -27.57 -92.28 -37.53
N ASP A 501 -27.52 -91.76 -36.31
CA ASP A 501 -27.41 -90.31 -36.06
C ASP A 501 -25.96 -89.92 -35.74
N TRP A 502 -25.33 -89.15 -36.64
CA TRP A 502 -23.95 -88.67 -36.55
C TRP A 502 -23.83 -87.24 -36.00
N LYS A 503 -24.78 -86.84 -35.14
CA LYS A 503 -24.82 -85.50 -34.56
C LYS A 503 -23.58 -85.20 -33.70
N SER A 504 -23.05 -86.20 -33.00
CA SER A 504 -21.85 -86.02 -32.14
C SER A 504 -20.61 -85.71 -32.98
N GLU A 505 -20.46 -86.38 -34.11
CA GLU A 505 -19.34 -86.21 -35.05
C GLU A 505 -19.45 -84.88 -35.81
N ALA A 506 -20.67 -84.43 -36.10
CA ALA A 506 -20.93 -83.09 -36.62
C ALA A 506 -20.55 -82.00 -35.60
N GLU A 507 -20.91 -82.18 -34.32
CA GLU A 507 -20.59 -81.25 -33.23
C GLU A 507 -19.09 -81.17 -32.95
N GLU A 508 -18.37 -82.29 -32.98
CA GLU A 508 -16.91 -82.32 -32.76
C GLU A 508 -16.12 -81.64 -33.89
N ALA A 509 -16.62 -81.71 -35.13
CA ALA A 509 -15.94 -81.16 -36.30
C ALA A 509 -16.06 -79.63 -36.45
N VAL A 510 -17.04 -78.99 -35.79
CA VAL A 510 -17.21 -77.54 -35.81
C VAL A 510 -16.65 -76.96 -34.51
N GLY A 511 -15.53 -76.26 -34.58
CA GLY A 511 -14.93 -75.58 -33.44
C GLY A 511 -15.83 -74.51 -32.81
N LYS A 512 -15.41 -73.95 -31.67
CA LYS A 512 -16.11 -72.81 -31.05
C LYS A 512 -15.80 -71.51 -31.78
N ILE A 513 -16.73 -70.55 -31.73
CA ILE A 513 -16.47 -69.17 -32.18
C ILE A 513 -15.41 -68.57 -31.28
N LYS A 514 -14.41 -67.90 -31.85
CA LYS A 514 -13.45 -67.11 -31.08
C LYS A 514 -13.99 -65.68 -30.96
N VAL A 515 -13.95 -65.13 -29.76
CA VAL A 515 -14.48 -63.83 -29.39
C VAL A 515 -13.39 -62.93 -28.79
N LYS A 516 -13.57 -61.62 -28.91
CA LYS A 516 -12.69 -60.59 -28.35
C LYS A 516 -13.50 -59.37 -27.92
N ASN A 517 -13.24 -58.84 -26.74
CA ASN A 517 -13.82 -57.58 -26.28
C ASN A 517 -13.20 -56.37 -27.02
N ASP A 518 -13.83 -55.21 -26.84
CA ASP A 518 -13.11 -53.94 -26.87
C ASP A 518 -11.91 -53.94 -25.88
N SER A 519 -11.07 -52.91 -25.96
CA SER A 519 -9.91 -52.79 -25.05
C SER A 519 -9.97 -51.53 -24.22
N LEU A 520 -9.65 -51.66 -22.93
CA LEU A 520 -9.45 -50.54 -22.03
C LEU A 520 -8.30 -50.83 -21.06
N VAL A 521 -7.27 -50.00 -21.13
CA VAL A 521 -6.16 -49.94 -20.16
C VAL A 521 -6.22 -48.59 -19.45
N PHE A 522 -6.26 -48.63 -18.12
CA PHE A 522 -6.34 -47.45 -17.26
C PHE A 522 -5.18 -47.47 -16.26
N ASN A 523 -4.34 -46.43 -16.25
CA ASN A 523 -3.13 -46.33 -15.43
C ASN A 523 -2.25 -47.59 -15.49
N GLY A 524 -2.09 -48.17 -16.69
CA GLY A 524 -1.34 -49.40 -16.92
C GLY A 524 -2.05 -50.70 -16.54
N GLY A 525 -3.20 -50.65 -15.86
CA GLY A 525 -4.02 -51.81 -15.54
C GLY A 525 -5.06 -52.11 -16.64
N THR A 526 -5.18 -53.37 -17.04
CA THR A 526 -6.20 -53.81 -18.01
C THR A 526 -7.57 -53.88 -17.34
N ILE A 527 -8.49 -53.00 -17.74
CA ILE A 527 -9.89 -52.99 -17.28
C ILE A 527 -10.76 -53.83 -18.20
N MET A 528 -10.51 -53.77 -19.51
CA MET A 528 -11.19 -54.60 -20.50
C MET A 528 -10.13 -55.27 -21.38
N ASP A 529 -10.03 -56.60 -21.25
CA ASP A 529 -9.04 -57.42 -21.92
C ASP A 529 -9.56 -57.87 -23.29
N ASN A 530 -8.77 -57.60 -24.32
CA ASN A 530 -9.10 -57.85 -25.71
C ASN A 530 -8.39 -59.10 -26.29
N ARG A 531 -7.91 -60.01 -25.43
CA ARG A 531 -7.42 -61.32 -25.88
C ARG A 531 -8.53 -62.10 -26.57
N VAL A 532 -8.13 -62.87 -27.59
CA VAL A 532 -9.03 -63.75 -28.34
C VAL A 532 -9.21 -65.05 -27.56
N VAL A 533 -10.45 -65.40 -27.21
CA VAL A 533 -10.80 -66.64 -26.47
C VAL A 533 -12.00 -67.32 -27.12
N GLU A 534 -12.27 -68.58 -26.79
CA GLU A 534 -13.44 -69.29 -27.32
C GLU A 534 -14.71 -68.92 -26.55
N GLU A 535 -15.82 -68.75 -27.28
CA GLU A 535 -17.21 -68.63 -26.83
C GLU A 535 -17.54 -67.41 -25.95
N LYS A 536 -16.82 -67.14 -24.88
CA LYS A 536 -17.11 -66.04 -23.94
C LYS A 536 -15.85 -65.27 -23.58
N ALA A 537 -15.83 -63.98 -23.94
CA ALA A 537 -14.73 -63.10 -23.62
C ALA A 537 -14.69 -62.76 -22.11
N PRO A 538 -13.53 -62.37 -21.56
CA PRO A 538 -13.40 -62.03 -20.14
C PRO A 538 -14.34 -60.88 -19.75
N THR A 539 -14.98 -60.98 -18.59
CA THR A 539 -15.81 -59.88 -18.08
C THR A 539 -14.95 -58.66 -17.70
N PRO A 540 -15.33 -57.43 -18.08
CA PRO A 540 -14.58 -56.22 -17.72
C PRO A 540 -14.50 -56.02 -16.20
N GLY A 541 -13.38 -55.48 -15.76
CA GLY A 541 -13.15 -54.96 -14.40
C GLY A 541 -13.79 -53.59 -14.19
N ALA A 542 -13.48 -52.97 -13.05
CA ALA A 542 -13.92 -51.62 -12.72
C ALA A 542 -12.76 -50.63 -12.82
N ILE A 543 -13.02 -49.41 -13.31
CA ILE A 543 -12.07 -48.31 -13.19
C ILE A 543 -11.88 -48.01 -11.69
N PRO A 544 -10.64 -47.92 -11.18
CA PRO A 544 -10.38 -47.61 -9.78
C PRO A 544 -11.05 -46.30 -9.36
N ALA A 545 -11.52 -46.22 -8.11
CA ALA A 545 -12.07 -44.98 -7.58
C ALA A 545 -10.98 -43.91 -7.42
N PRO A 546 -11.24 -42.64 -7.79
CA PRO A 546 -10.25 -41.58 -7.66
C PRO A 546 -9.98 -41.23 -6.20
N THR A 547 -8.72 -40.95 -5.88
CA THR A 547 -8.30 -40.43 -4.58
C THR A 547 -8.36 -38.91 -4.56
N THR A 548 -8.39 -38.29 -3.39
CA THR A 548 -8.19 -36.83 -3.27
C THR A 548 -6.75 -36.48 -3.65
N ILE A 549 -6.54 -35.38 -4.37
CA ILE A 549 -5.20 -34.88 -4.69
C ILE A 549 -4.41 -34.49 -3.45
N GLY A 550 -3.08 -34.47 -3.58
CA GLY A 550 -2.19 -33.95 -2.53
C GLY A 550 -2.42 -32.46 -2.27
N GLN A 551 -2.17 -32.00 -1.03
CA GLN A 551 -2.43 -30.63 -0.59
C GLN A 551 -1.67 -29.55 -1.37
N ASN A 552 -0.61 -29.92 -2.09
CA ASN A 552 0.21 -29.00 -2.88
C ASN A 552 -0.18 -28.96 -4.37
N VAL A 553 -1.14 -29.79 -4.80
CA VAL A 553 -1.49 -29.90 -6.21
C VAL A 553 -2.21 -28.63 -6.68
N LEU A 554 -3.28 -28.23 -5.99
CA LEU A 554 -3.96 -26.95 -6.23
C LEU A 554 -3.67 -26.01 -5.07
N TYR A 555 -2.45 -25.49 -5.03
CA TYR A 555 -1.97 -24.59 -4.01
C TYR A 555 -1.19 -23.42 -4.65
N GLY A 556 -1.44 -22.22 -4.15
CA GLY A 556 -0.67 -21.02 -4.49
C GLY A 556 -0.56 -20.10 -3.28
N SER A 557 0.56 -19.39 -3.17
CA SER A 557 0.90 -18.51 -2.04
C SER A 557 1.58 -17.24 -2.55
N GLY A 558 1.77 -16.25 -1.67
CA GLY A 558 2.39 -14.97 -2.05
C GLY A 558 1.43 -14.02 -2.76
N TYR A 559 0.13 -14.24 -2.64
CA TYR A 559 -0.89 -13.36 -3.23
C TYR A 559 -1.04 -12.10 -2.36
N LEU A 560 -0.23 -11.09 -2.66
CA LEU A 560 -0.16 -9.83 -1.93
C LEU A 560 -1.49 -9.06 -2.02
N ILE A 561 -2.02 -8.65 -0.87
CA ILE A 561 -3.19 -7.78 -0.81
C ILE A 561 -2.74 -6.36 -1.17
N ASP A 562 -3.27 -5.84 -2.26
CA ASP A 562 -2.97 -4.51 -2.79
C ASP A 562 -3.24 -3.40 -1.75
N SER A 563 -2.26 -2.49 -1.58
CA SER A 563 -2.32 -1.37 -0.62
C SER A 563 -3.41 -0.36 -0.91
N SER A 564 -4.00 -0.35 -2.12
CA SER A 564 -5.15 0.49 -2.47
C SER A 564 -6.49 -0.07 -1.94
N LYS A 565 -6.53 -1.32 -1.48
CA LYS A 565 -7.76 -1.97 -1.02
C LYS A 565 -8.17 -1.44 0.35
N THR A 566 -9.25 -0.66 0.39
CA THR A 566 -9.83 -0.15 1.63
C THR A 566 -10.29 -1.27 2.56
N ASN A 567 -10.24 -1.00 3.86
CA ASN A 567 -10.82 -1.85 4.89
C ASN A 567 -12.26 -2.27 4.55
N LYS A 568 -12.51 -3.58 4.50
CA LYS A 568 -13.84 -4.16 4.23
C LYS A 568 -13.99 -5.49 4.96
N ALA A 569 -15.08 -5.63 5.69
CA ALA A 569 -15.40 -6.86 6.41
C ALA A 569 -15.98 -7.93 5.47
N ASN A 570 -15.72 -9.20 5.78
CA ASN A 570 -16.42 -10.38 5.27
C ASN A 570 -16.60 -10.38 3.74
N GLN A 571 -15.56 -10.02 2.99
CA GLN A 571 -15.65 -10.00 1.53
C GLN A 571 -15.81 -11.45 1.02
N PRO A 572 -16.86 -11.72 0.22
CA PRO A 572 -17.20 -13.07 -0.19
C PRO A 572 -16.15 -13.65 -1.13
N SER A 573 -15.99 -14.96 -1.06
CA SER A 573 -15.11 -15.74 -1.93
C SER A 573 -15.93 -16.64 -2.84
N SER A 574 -15.51 -16.79 -4.09
CA SER A 574 -16.08 -17.78 -5.00
C SER A 574 -14.99 -18.48 -5.80
N GLY A 575 -15.28 -19.65 -6.35
CA GLY A 575 -14.32 -20.37 -7.17
C GLY A 575 -14.95 -21.46 -8.01
N THR A 576 -14.19 -21.91 -9.01
CA THR A 576 -14.61 -22.91 -9.99
C THR A 576 -13.44 -23.82 -10.29
N ILE A 577 -13.65 -25.14 -10.26
CA ILE A 577 -12.67 -26.14 -10.71
C ILE A 577 -13.07 -26.69 -12.07
N SER A 578 -12.11 -26.76 -12.99
CA SER A 578 -12.30 -27.26 -14.35
C SER A 578 -11.57 -28.59 -14.55
N TYR A 579 -12.24 -29.52 -15.23
CA TYR A 579 -11.72 -30.82 -15.61
C TYR A 579 -11.73 -30.97 -17.13
N ALA A 580 -10.60 -31.37 -17.71
CA ALA A 580 -10.45 -31.61 -19.14
C ALA A 580 -10.71 -33.08 -19.48
N LEU A 581 -11.47 -33.33 -20.57
CA LEU A 581 -11.73 -34.68 -21.08
C LEU A 581 -10.44 -35.27 -21.65
N ILE A 582 -10.02 -36.44 -21.15
CA ILE A 582 -8.86 -37.19 -21.65
C ILE A 582 -9.29 -38.16 -22.74
N LYS A 583 -10.38 -38.91 -22.51
CA LYS A 583 -10.92 -39.89 -23.46
C LYS A 583 -12.43 -39.91 -23.39
N GLY A 584 -13.07 -39.79 -24.56
CA GLY A 584 -14.51 -39.87 -24.77
C GLY A 584 -14.84 -40.93 -25.82
N ILE A 585 -15.67 -41.91 -25.47
CA ILE A 585 -16.30 -42.89 -26.39
C ILE A 585 -17.79 -42.86 -26.07
N GLY A 586 -18.63 -42.68 -27.08
CA GLY A 586 -20.08 -42.50 -26.89
C GLY A 586 -20.48 -41.15 -26.29
N GLY A 587 -19.58 -40.15 -26.28
CA GLY A 587 -19.83 -38.78 -25.81
C GLY A 587 -18.68 -38.19 -24.97
N GLY A 588 -18.92 -37.00 -24.41
CA GLY A 588 -18.01 -36.31 -23.47
C GLY A 588 -17.61 -34.90 -23.90
N GLU A 589 -17.51 -34.00 -22.92
CA GLU A 589 -17.00 -32.62 -23.06
C GLU A 589 -16.33 -32.19 -21.74
N ASN A 590 -15.49 -31.16 -21.75
CA ASN A 590 -14.87 -30.59 -20.54
C ASN A 590 -15.93 -30.21 -19.49
N LYS A 591 -15.62 -30.41 -18.20
CA LYS A 591 -16.54 -30.16 -17.10
C LYS A 591 -16.03 -29.06 -16.18
N SER A 592 -16.96 -28.31 -15.60
CA SER A 592 -16.67 -27.20 -14.70
C SER A 592 -17.62 -27.25 -13.52
N PHE A 593 -17.10 -27.13 -12.30
CA PHE A 593 -17.87 -27.27 -11.07
C PHE A 593 -17.61 -26.10 -10.12
N PRO A 594 -18.65 -25.50 -9.52
CA PRO A 594 -18.47 -24.45 -8.53
C PRO A 594 -17.88 -25.04 -7.24
N ILE A 595 -16.98 -24.29 -6.61
CA ILE A 595 -16.40 -24.61 -5.31
C ILE A 595 -17.26 -23.95 -4.22
N LYS A 596 -17.91 -24.76 -3.40
CA LYS A 596 -18.81 -24.28 -2.34
C LYS A 596 -18.06 -24.11 -1.02
N GLY A 597 -18.50 -23.17 -0.19
CA GLY A 597 -18.04 -23.03 1.20
C GLY A 597 -16.65 -22.40 1.39
N ILE A 598 -16.14 -21.64 0.41
CA ILE A 598 -14.88 -20.91 0.56
C ILE A 598 -15.09 -19.79 1.59
N ASN A 599 -14.20 -19.71 2.59
CA ASN A 599 -14.30 -18.71 3.64
C ASN A 599 -14.17 -17.27 3.09
N PRO A 600 -14.85 -16.28 3.69
CA PRO A 600 -14.66 -14.87 3.33
C PRO A 600 -13.31 -14.35 3.86
N VAL A 601 -12.93 -13.15 3.42
CA VAL A 601 -11.73 -12.42 3.88
C VAL A 601 -12.11 -11.01 4.32
N THR A 602 -11.63 -10.61 5.50
CA THR A 602 -11.79 -9.26 6.06
C THR A 602 -10.47 -8.51 5.91
N VAL A 603 -10.45 -7.47 5.08
CA VAL A 603 -9.29 -6.58 4.94
C VAL A 603 -9.37 -5.51 6.02
N HIS A 604 -8.32 -5.37 6.84
CA HIS A 604 -8.25 -4.39 7.91
C HIS A 604 -6.81 -3.96 8.18
N THR A 605 -6.41 -2.82 7.63
CA THR A 605 -5.08 -2.23 7.80
C THR A 605 -5.04 -1.37 9.07
N PRO A 606 -4.27 -1.76 10.10
CA PRO A 606 -4.30 -1.09 11.40
C PRO A 606 -3.36 0.10 11.47
N VAL A 607 -3.81 1.16 12.13
CA VAL A 607 -3.01 2.29 12.58
C VAL A 607 -3.39 2.72 13.99
N VAL A 608 -2.42 3.29 14.68
CA VAL A 608 -2.57 3.82 16.04
C VAL A 608 -2.02 5.25 16.12
N ASN A 609 -2.44 5.99 17.14
CA ASN A 609 -1.99 7.33 17.43
C ASN A 609 -2.04 7.58 18.95
N TYR A 610 -0.92 7.34 19.61
CA TYR A 610 -0.72 7.64 21.03
C TYR A 610 0.25 8.82 21.18
N ALA A 611 -0.01 9.89 20.42
CA ALA A 611 0.86 11.05 20.42
C ALA A 611 0.90 11.77 21.77
N SER A 612 2.04 12.39 22.06
CA SER A 612 2.26 13.21 23.26
C SER A 612 3.14 14.42 22.95
N VAL A 613 3.08 15.42 23.82
CA VAL A 613 3.90 16.63 23.78
C VAL A 613 4.70 16.69 25.08
N SER A 614 5.96 17.09 25.02
CA SER A 614 6.81 17.26 26.21
C SER A 614 6.29 18.36 27.11
N ASP A 615 6.48 18.17 28.43
CA ASP A 615 6.04 19.11 29.45
C ASP A 615 7.24 19.80 30.12
N ASP A 616 7.41 21.11 29.88
CA ASP A 616 8.53 21.90 30.40
C ASP A 616 8.19 22.57 31.74
N GLN A 617 7.79 21.75 32.72
CA GLN A 617 7.39 22.22 34.06
C GLN A 617 8.50 23.00 34.78
N ALA A 618 9.76 22.62 34.56
CA ALA A 618 10.91 23.21 35.25
C ALA A 618 11.05 24.73 34.99
N HIS A 619 10.49 25.23 33.90
CA HIS A 619 10.53 26.64 33.50
C HIS A 619 9.16 27.33 33.63
N ASN A 620 8.17 26.65 34.21
CA ASN A 620 6.83 27.20 34.42
C ASN A 620 6.79 28.09 35.67
N GLN A 621 6.67 29.40 35.44
CA GLN A 621 6.67 30.43 36.49
C GLN A 621 5.26 30.85 36.95
N LYS A 622 4.19 30.18 36.47
CA LYS A 622 2.82 30.59 36.81
C LYS A 622 2.56 30.52 38.31
N THR A 623 1.85 31.51 38.85
CA THR A 623 1.32 31.48 40.22
C THR A 623 0.45 30.25 40.48
N LYS A 624 -0.36 29.86 39.48
CA LYS A 624 -1.23 28.67 39.51
C LYS A 624 -1.04 27.88 38.21
N PRO A 625 -0.17 26.86 38.17
CA PRO A 625 0.00 25.97 37.03
C PRO A 625 -1.32 25.26 36.68
N THR A 626 -1.54 25.00 35.39
CA THR A 626 -2.76 24.33 34.93
C THR A 626 -2.57 22.81 34.93
N ALA A 627 -3.39 22.08 35.70
CA ALA A 627 -3.31 20.62 35.75
C ALA A 627 -3.72 19.97 34.42
N GLY A 628 -3.11 18.82 34.10
CA GLY A 628 -3.47 18.00 32.92
C GLY A 628 -3.05 18.57 31.56
N ARG A 629 -2.20 19.60 31.53
CA ARG A 629 -1.68 20.22 30.31
C ARG A 629 -0.16 20.25 30.33
N SER A 630 0.46 19.99 29.18
CA SER A 630 1.91 20.15 29.05
C SER A 630 2.25 21.64 28.93
N ALA A 631 3.21 22.10 29.72
CA ALA A 631 3.73 23.46 29.67
C ALA A 631 4.67 23.63 28.47
N LEU A 632 4.32 24.54 27.57
CA LEU A 632 5.16 24.99 26.47
C LEU A 632 5.62 26.42 26.77
N ILE A 633 6.93 26.63 26.84
CA ILE A 633 7.50 27.92 27.21
C ILE A 633 7.93 28.67 25.96
N LEU A 634 7.57 29.96 25.88
CA LEU A 634 7.97 30.82 24.77
C LEU A 634 9.50 30.87 24.64
N ASP A 635 9.99 30.89 23.39
CA ASP A 635 11.41 30.90 23.04
C ASP A 635 12.19 29.65 23.49
N ARG A 636 11.50 28.50 23.59
CA ARG A 636 12.11 27.23 23.96
C ARG A 636 11.69 26.10 23.04
N PRO A 637 12.54 25.07 22.88
CA PRO A 637 12.17 23.89 22.14
C PRO A 637 11.19 23.04 22.94
N PHE A 638 10.31 22.33 22.23
CA PHE A 638 9.48 21.27 22.78
C PHE A 638 9.47 20.08 21.83
N MET A 639 9.21 18.90 22.39
CA MET A 639 9.24 17.64 21.65
C MET A 639 7.83 17.10 21.50
N VAL A 640 7.51 16.69 20.28
CA VAL A 640 6.33 15.91 19.95
C VAL A 640 6.75 14.47 19.76
N THR A 641 6.01 13.53 20.36
CA THR A 641 6.20 12.09 20.14
C THR A 641 4.97 11.53 19.43
N VAL A 642 5.13 10.93 18.24
CA VAL A 642 4.06 10.26 17.49
C VAL A 642 4.49 8.82 17.18
N PRO A 643 4.23 7.87 18.09
CA PRO A 643 4.62 6.48 17.90
C PRO A 643 3.68 5.78 16.91
N THR A 644 4.22 4.79 16.19
CA THR A 644 3.44 3.82 15.40
C THR A 644 3.12 2.56 16.19
N SER A 645 3.62 2.47 17.42
CA SER A 645 3.36 1.39 18.35
C SER A 645 2.25 1.72 19.33
N GLY A 646 1.41 0.74 19.64
CA GLY A 646 0.40 0.86 20.68
C GLY A 646 -0.66 -0.22 20.58
N GLN A 647 -1.67 -0.12 21.45
CA GLN A 647 -2.77 -1.06 21.53
C GLN A 647 -3.75 -0.91 20.35
N HIS A 648 -4.09 -2.02 19.71
CA HIS A 648 -5.19 -2.14 18.73
C HIS A 648 -6.18 -3.25 19.17
N ARG A 649 -6.94 -3.85 18.24
CA ARG A 649 -7.85 -4.98 18.50
C ARG A 649 -7.08 -6.22 18.98
N GLU A 650 -7.63 -6.92 19.97
CA GLU A 650 -7.11 -8.20 20.47
C GLU A 650 -7.51 -9.38 19.55
N ILE A 651 -6.95 -9.40 18.35
CA ILE A 651 -7.11 -10.49 17.36
C ILE A 651 -5.74 -10.97 16.85
N LYS A 652 -5.68 -12.19 16.29
CA LYS A 652 -4.42 -12.80 15.81
C LYS A 652 -3.70 -11.87 14.82
N GLY A 653 -2.45 -11.52 15.12
CA GLY A 653 -1.64 -10.60 14.32
C GLY A 653 -1.79 -9.11 14.69
N TYR A 654 -2.67 -8.74 15.61
CA TYR A 654 -2.88 -7.37 16.10
C TYR A 654 -2.46 -7.28 17.59
N GLY A 655 -3.13 -6.49 18.42
CA GLY A 655 -2.80 -6.27 19.84
C GLY A 655 -1.91 -5.06 20.10
N ASN A 656 -1.06 -5.12 21.13
CA ASN A 656 -0.07 -4.08 21.42
C ASN A 656 1.24 -4.33 20.68
N ARG A 657 1.47 -3.65 19.55
CA ARG A 657 2.67 -3.83 18.71
C ARG A 657 2.96 -2.58 17.87
N ASP A 658 4.03 -2.66 17.08
CA ASP A 658 4.35 -1.65 16.08
C ASP A 658 3.57 -1.88 14.76
N TYR A 659 3.00 -0.79 14.25
CA TYR A 659 2.22 -0.70 13.02
C TYR A 659 2.86 0.21 11.97
N ALA A 660 4.15 0.54 12.11
CA ALA A 660 4.89 1.35 11.13
C ALA A 660 4.76 0.82 9.70
N LYS A 661 4.80 -0.51 9.51
CA LYS A 661 4.62 -1.18 8.21
C LYS A 661 3.35 -0.74 7.48
N TYR A 662 2.27 -0.49 8.20
CA TYR A 662 0.95 -0.21 7.64
C TYR A 662 0.58 1.29 7.69
N THR A 663 1.54 2.14 8.09
CA THR A 663 1.33 3.58 8.26
C THR A 663 1.82 4.32 7.02
N ARG A 664 0.94 5.09 6.37
CA ARG A 664 1.28 5.94 5.22
C ARG A 664 2.00 7.21 5.64
N ASP A 665 1.41 7.91 6.60
CA ASP A 665 1.81 9.25 7.01
C ASP A 665 1.35 9.51 8.44
N LYS A 666 2.10 10.37 9.14
CA LYS A 666 1.78 10.88 10.48
C LYS A 666 1.84 12.38 10.42
N GLN A 667 0.85 13.05 10.99
CA GLN A 667 0.79 14.50 10.91
C GLN A 667 0.48 15.12 12.26
N VAL A 668 1.04 16.31 12.48
CA VAL A 668 0.76 17.19 13.61
C VAL A 668 0.19 18.51 13.10
N TRP A 669 -0.73 19.09 13.86
CA TRP A 669 -1.33 20.38 13.61
C TRP A 669 -1.28 21.21 14.87
N PHE A 670 -0.69 22.40 14.77
CA PHE A 670 -0.56 23.34 15.87
C PHE A 670 -1.54 24.49 15.68
N PRO A 671 -2.33 24.87 16.71
CA PRO A 671 -3.16 26.08 16.68
C PRO A 671 -2.35 27.38 16.85
N PHE A 672 -1.02 27.28 16.85
CA PHE A 672 -0.07 28.38 17.00
C PHE A 672 1.14 28.15 16.08
N ASP A 673 1.87 29.23 15.82
CA ASP A 673 3.06 29.20 14.98
C ASP A 673 4.19 28.39 15.64
N VAL A 674 4.96 27.66 14.83
CA VAL A 674 6.15 26.95 15.30
C VAL A 674 7.29 27.08 14.28
N TYR A 675 8.52 26.83 14.73
CA TYR A 675 9.62 26.51 13.83
C TYR A 675 9.96 25.02 13.92
N ALA A 676 10.51 24.47 12.85
CA ALA A 676 11.22 23.20 12.92
C ALA A 676 12.47 23.32 13.82
N ALA A 677 13.10 22.18 14.12
CA ALA A 677 14.27 22.10 15.00
C ALA A 677 15.44 23.02 14.60
N ASP A 678 15.57 23.35 13.31
CA ASP A 678 16.62 24.21 12.77
C ASP A 678 16.42 25.72 13.05
N ARG A 679 15.24 26.10 13.57
CA ARG A 679 14.81 27.49 13.79
C ARG A 679 14.79 28.36 12.53
N LYS A 680 14.80 27.75 11.35
CA LYS A 680 14.77 28.42 10.05
C LYS A 680 13.47 28.12 9.29
N THR A 681 13.02 26.87 9.33
CA THR A 681 11.75 26.49 8.69
C THR A 681 10.57 26.93 9.55
N PHE A 682 9.90 28.01 9.12
CA PHE A 682 8.68 28.51 9.74
C PHE A 682 7.48 27.67 9.31
N ILE A 683 6.69 27.23 10.29
CA ILE A 683 5.43 26.51 10.08
C ILE A 683 4.32 27.39 10.68
N PRO A 684 3.48 28.02 9.83
CA PRO A 684 2.40 28.85 10.31
C PRO A 684 1.38 27.99 11.06
N LYS A 685 0.72 28.60 12.05
CA LYS A 685 -0.41 27.99 12.74
C LYS A 685 -1.45 27.44 11.77
N GLU A 686 -2.20 26.46 12.25
CA GLU A 686 -3.31 25.84 11.53
C GLU A 686 -2.86 25.02 10.29
N THR A 687 -1.60 24.59 10.25
CA THR A 687 -1.02 23.80 9.16
C THR A 687 -0.75 22.36 9.57
N TRP A 688 -1.25 21.39 8.80
CA TRP A 688 -0.87 19.99 8.96
C TRP A 688 0.56 19.76 8.45
N THR A 689 1.43 19.28 9.34
CA THR A 689 2.84 19.02 9.04
C THR A 689 3.11 17.53 9.16
N SER A 690 3.64 16.91 8.11
CA SER A 690 4.02 15.50 8.11
C SER A 690 5.28 15.25 8.96
N ILE A 691 5.25 14.13 9.69
CA ILE A 691 6.35 13.58 10.46
C ILE A 691 6.71 12.23 9.82
N PRO A 692 7.97 12.01 9.41
CA PRO A 692 8.38 10.74 8.83
C PRO A 692 7.95 9.54 9.67
N VAL A 693 7.43 8.48 9.02
CA VAL A 693 6.88 7.30 9.71
C VAL A 693 7.91 6.68 10.66
N ALA A 694 9.16 6.56 10.22
CA ALA A 694 10.28 6.02 11.00
C ALA A 694 10.67 6.88 12.23
N GLN A 695 10.29 8.16 12.25
CA GLN A 695 10.67 9.09 13.31
C GLN A 695 9.56 9.15 14.37
N THR A 696 9.82 8.63 15.57
CA THR A 696 8.84 8.67 16.67
C THR A 696 8.84 9.99 17.43
N LYS A 697 9.92 10.77 17.38
CA LYS A 697 10.11 12.02 18.12
C LYS A 697 10.58 13.15 17.21
N THR A 698 9.94 14.32 17.30
CA THR A 698 10.28 15.51 16.51
C THR A 698 10.36 16.72 17.43
N THR A 699 11.42 17.52 17.28
CA THR A 699 11.60 18.76 18.05
C THR A 699 11.09 19.95 17.25
N PHE A 700 10.31 20.80 17.89
CA PHE A 700 9.85 22.08 17.37
C PHE A 700 10.31 23.20 18.30
N TYR A 701 10.28 24.43 17.81
CA TYR A 701 10.64 25.61 18.59
C TYR A 701 9.50 26.61 18.62
N LEU A 702 9.17 27.11 19.82
CA LEU A 702 8.04 28.01 20.03
C LEU A 702 8.48 29.49 19.88
N PRO A 703 7.97 30.24 18.89
CA PRO A 703 8.28 31.65 18.72
C PRO A 703 7.71 32.52 19.84
N VAL A 704 8.38 33.62 20.16
CA VAL A 704 7.98 34.55 21.24
C VAL A 704 6.65 35.28 20.99
N TRP A 705 6.21 35.42 19.74
CA TRP A 705 4.97 36.14 19.39
C TRP A 705 3.71 35.31 19.46
N VAL A 706 3.83 34.01 19.74
CA VAL A 706 2.68 33.17 20.05
C VAL A 706 2.00 33.73 21.30
N ASP A 707 0.68 33.84 21.24
CA ASP A 707 -0.11 34.29 22.39
C ASP A 707 -0.05 33.24 23.51
N GLU A 708 0.11 33.70 24.75
CA GLU A 708 -0.04 32.83 25.90
C GLU A 708 -1.49 32.36 26.03
N GLY A 709 -1.70 31.08 26.30
CA GLY A 709 -3.04 30.51 26.35
C GLY A 709 -3.06 28.99 26.41
N GLN A 710 -4.27 28.46 26.53
CA GLN A 710 -4.53 27.02 26.51
C GLN A 710 -4.88 26.60 25.08
N TYR A 711 -4.24 25.52 24.62
CA TYR A 711 -4.35 25.05 23.25
C TYR A 711 -4.53 23.53 23.20
N GLU A 712 -4.96 23.04 22.04
CA GLU A 712 -5.08 21.63 21.73
C GLU A 712 -4.28 21.33 20.45
N VAL A 713 -3.24 20.51 20.58
CA VAL A 713 -2.44 20.06 19.45
C VAL A 713 -3.10 18.80 18.88
N LEU A 714 -3.35 18.78 17.58
CA LEU A 714 -4.06 17.69 16.92
C LEU A 714 -3.08 16.80 16.18
N PHE A 715 -3.32 15.50 16.24
CA PHE A 715 -2.52 14.49 15.57
C PHE A 715 -3.40 13.58 14.75
N ARG A 716 -2.88 13.10 13.62
CA ARG A 716 -3.51 12.06 12.82
C ARG A 716 -2.47 11.14 12.18
N THR A 717 -2.77 9.85 12.16
CA THR A 717 -1.95 8.79 11.55
C THR A 717 -2.79 8.05 10.53
N PHE A 718 -2.33 7.97 9.29
CA PHE A 718 -3.07 7.38 8.18
C PHE A 718 -2.60 5.95 7.90
N ALA A 719 -3.55 5.03 7.71
CA ALA A 719 -3.24 3.71 7.15
C ALA A 719 -2.77 3.84 5.69
N GLU A 720 -1.89 2.94 5.24
CA GLU A 720 -1.42 2.86 3.84
C GLU A 720 -2.57 2.77 2.83
N ASN A 721 -3.67 2.12 3.20
CA ASN A 721 -4.87 1.95 2.38
C ASN A 721 -5.95 3.01 2.63
N CYS A 722 -5.59 4.14 3.24
CA CYS A 722 -6.54 5.22 3.47
C CYS A 722 -7.02 5.84 2.14
N PRO A 723 -8.35 5.80 1.86
CA PRO A 723 -8.91 6.44 0.66
C PRO A 723 -8.82 7.97 0.72
N SER A 724 -9.16 8.65 -0.39
CA SER A 724 -9.18 10.11 -0.47
C SER A 724 -10.21 10.74 0.47
N GLY A 725 -11.43 10.18 0.54
CA GLY A 725 -12.44 10.51 1.55
C GLY A 725 -12.31 9.57 2.74
N PHE A 726 -11.93 10.09 3.91
CA PHE A 726 -11.64 9.30 5.09
C PHE A 726 -12.42 9.76 6.32
N THR A 727 -12.60 8.84 7.26
CA THR A 727 -13.11 9.10 8.61
C THR A 727 -12.05 8.75 9.64
N THR A 728 -12.23 9.24 10.87
CA THR A 728 -11.22 9.16 11.93
C THR A 728 -11.76 8.48 13.17
N GLN A 729 -10.87 7.84 13.94
CA GLN A 729 -11.16 7.31 15.27
C GLN A 729 -10.03 7.68 16.22
N MET A 730 -10.38 8.03 17.46
CA MET A 730 -9.38 8.38 18.48
C MET A 730 -8.54 7.15 18.86
N ASN A 731 -7.24 7.36 19.04
CA ASN A 731 -6.19 6.39 19.41
C ASN A 731 -5.89 5.27 18.41
N ALA A 732 -6.89 4.64 17.78
CA ALA A 732 -6.69 3.55 16.84
C ALA A 732 -7.93 3.37 15.95
N ASN A 733 -7.74 2.94 14.70
CA ASN A 733 -8.86 2.57 13.83
C ASN A 733 -9.41 1.18 14.17
N LEU A 734 -10.04 1.02 15.33
CA LEU A 734 -10.66 -0.24 15.77
C LEU A 734 -11.89 -0.61 14.92
N ASP A 735 -12.65 0.37 14.44
CA ASP A 735 -13.73 0.17 13.49
C ASP A 735 -13.18 0.19 12.06
N LEU A 736 -13.60 -0.78 11.24
CA LEU A 736 -13.12 -0.94 9.86
C LEU A 736 -13.52 0.23 8.95
N SER A 737 -14.55 0.99 9.30
CA SER A 737 -14.95 2.19 8.56
C SER A 737 -13.93 3.33 8.63
N HIS A 738 -13.00 3.28 9.60
CA HIS A 738 -11.98 4.29 9.81
C HIS A 738 -10.60 3.85 9.27
N HIS A 739 -9.87 4.81 8.68
CA HIS A 739 -8.51 4.60 8.15
C HIS A 739 -7.47 5.53 8.79
N VAL A 740 -7.91 6.35 9.74
CA VAL A 740 -7.10 7.37 10.37
C VAL A 740 -7.29 7.32 11.88
N ALA A 741 -6.19 7.17 12.61
CA ALA A 741 -6.15 7.26 14.06
C ALA A 741 -5.81 8.70 14.48
N THR A 742 -6.60 9.31 15.36
CA THR A 742 -6.40 10.69 15.83
C THR A 742 -6.04 10.76 17.31
N GLN A 743 -5.40 11.84 17.71
CA GLN A 743 -5.14 12.17 19.10
C GLN A 743 -5.19 13.68 19.32
N VAL A 744 -5.66 14.10 20.49
CA VAL A 744 -5.67 15.50 20.92
C VAL A 744 -4.86 15.63 22.20
N VAL A 745 -3.83 16.47 22.18
CA VAL A 745 -2.97 16.71 23.33
C VAL A 745 -3.16 18.14 23.83
N PRO A 746 -3.67 18.33 25.07
CA PRO A 746 -3.86 19.66 25.62
C PRO A 746 -2.54 20.24 26.13
N VAL A 747 -2.24 21.46 25.73
CA VAL A 747 -1.02 22.20 26.11
C VAL A 747 -1.36 23.59 26.63
N GLU A 748 -0.41 24.23 27.30
CA GLU A 748 -0.49 25.63 27.70
C GLU A 748 0.79 26.36 27.30
N VAL A 749 0.66 27.44 26.53
CA VAL A 749 1.77 28.34 26.17
C VAL A 749 1.94 29.39 27.25
N ILE A 750 3.16 29.50 27.79
CA ILE A 750 3.47 30.31 28.97
C ILE A 750 4.68 31.21 28.69
N GLY A 751 4.57 32.47 29.11
CA GLY A 751 5.63 33.47 29.07
C GLY A 751 6.68 33.29 30.16
N ARG A 752 7.58 34.28 30.31
CA ARG A 752 8.64 34.27 31.32
C ARG A 752 8.86 35.66 31.92
N LEU A 753 9.29 35.70 33.18
CA LEU A 753 9.83 36.83 33.93
C LEU A 753 11.27 36.48 34.34
N TYR A 754 12.25 37.27 33.94
CA TYR A 754 13.67 36.87 34.00
C TYR A 754 14.64 38.06 33.91
N ASP A 755 15.94 37.77 34.02
CA ASP A 755 17.03 38.72 33.77
C ASP A 755 17.00 39.98 34.66
N PHE A 756 16.55 39.84 35.91
CA PHE A 756 16.65 40.94 36.88
C PHE A 756 18.12 41.36 37.08
N ARG A 757 18.40 42.66 36.95
CA ARG A 757 19.77 43.19 37.14
C ARG A 757 19.78 44.63 37.59
N ILE A 758 20.81 45.01 38.34
CA ILE A 758 21.12 46.41 38.68
C ILE A 758 22.04 47.00 37.62
N THR A 759 21.63 48.12 37.03
CA THR A 759 22.30 48.77 35.88
C THR A 759 22.91 50.13 36.20
N ASP A 760 22.60 50.71 37.36
CA ASP A 760 23.28 51.91 37.85
C ASP A 760 23.05 52.10 39.37
N ILE A 761 23.89 52.92 40.01
CA ILE A 761 23.78 53.30 41.42
C ILE A 761 24.11 54.79 41.53
N ALA A 762 23.22 55.57 42.13
CA ALA A 762 23.38 57.03 42.21
C ALA A 762 24.45 57.52 43.19
N ASP A 763 24.96 56.63 44.04
CA ASP A 763 26.12 56.89 44.88
C ASP A 763 27.36 57.15 43.99
N PHE A 764 27.95 58.33 44.13
CA PHE A 764 29.07 58.79 43.31
C PHE A 764 30.31 57.89 43.42
N GLN A 765 30.42 57.08 44.48
CA GLN A 765 31.48 56.08 44.59
C GLN A 765 31.39 54.99 43.53
N TRP A 766 30.20 54.74 42.98
CA TRP A 766 29.91 53.72 41.99
C TRP A 766 29.83 54.25 40.56
N GLU A 767 29.87 55.57 40.34
CA GLU A 767 29.66 56.17 39.03
C GLU A 767 30.62 55.63 37.95
N THR A 768 31.91 55.44 38.26
CA THR A 768 32.92 54.91 37.31
C THR A 768 32.77 53.41 37.02
N VAL A 769 31.94 52.70 37.78
CA VAL A 769 31.58 51.31 37.49
C VAL A 769 30.64 51.26 36.30
N PHE A 770 29.65 52.16 36.27
CA PHE A 770 28.57 52.17 35.28
C PHE A 770 28.77 53.19 34.17
N ARG A 771 29.59 54.23 34.37
CA ARG A 771 29.85 55.32 33.42
C ARG A 771 31.32 55.37 33.02
N LYS A 772 31.58 55.60 31.73
CA LYS A 772 32.96 55.67 31.18
C LYS A 772 33.80 56.79 31.79
N GLN A 773 33.15 57.86 32.24
CA GLN A 773 33.76 58.99 32.94
C GLN A 773 32.71 59.64 33.84
N LYS A 774 33.16 60.31 34.91
CA LYS A 774 32.26 61.00 35.86
C LYS A 774 31.38 62.03 35.14
N GLY A 775 30.12 62.10 35.53
CA GLY A 775 29.10 62.97 34.90
C GLY A 775 28.62 62.54 33.51
N SER A 776 29.23 61.54 32.87
CA SER A 776 28.83 61.11 31.51
C SER A 776 27.50 60.35 31.50
N ALA A 777 26.77 60.46 30.39
CA ALA A 777 25.62 59.63 30.08
C ALA A 777 26.02 58.27 29.45
N THR A 778 27.26 58.12 28.99
CA THR A 778 27.69 56.91 28.27
C THR A 778 28.00 55.76 29.24
N PRO A 779 27.29 54.61 29.13
CA PRO A 779 27.51 53.47 30.02
C PRO A 779 28.81 52.71 29.70
N THR A 780 29.36 52.02 30.70
CA THR A 780 30.46 51.05 30.54
C THR A 780 29.97 49.72 29.97
N GLY A 781 28.67 49.41 30.14
CA GLY A 781 28.08 48.10 29.85
C GLY A 781 28.08 47.14 31.04
N ASN A 782 28.65 47.54 32.19
CA ASN A 782 28.60 46.74 33.41
C ASN A 782 27.18 46.71 34.00
N ALA A 783 26.75 45.54 34.46
CA ALA A 783 25.51 45.34 35.21
C ALA A 783 25.68 44.19 36.20
N TYR A 784 24.97 44.24 37.32
CA TYR A 784 25.00 43.20 38.34
C TYR A 784 23.77 42.31 38.20
N TRP A 785 24.00 41.08 37.76
CA TRP A 785 22.98 40.08 37.47
C TRP A 785 22.64 39.25 38.69
N VAL A 786 21.45 38.63 38.72
CA VAL A 786 21.10 37.62 39.74
C VAL A 786 22.24 36.62 40.01
N GLY A 787 22.82 36.06 38.95
CA GLY A 787 23.96 35.16 39.06
C GLY A 787 24.77 35.07 37.79
N MET A 788 25.46 33.95 37.61
CA MET A 788 26.31 33.70 36.43
C MET A 788 25.59 32.95 35.31
N LYS A 789 24.31 32.60 35.51
CA LYS A 789 23.53 31.84 34.54
C LYS A 789 22.48 32.72 33.84
N ASP A 790 22.09 32.30 32.65
CA ASP A 790 21.03 32.90 31.86
C ASP A 790 19.64 32.45 32.35
N ILE A 791 18.60 32.91 31.66
CA ILE A 791 17.20 32.59 31.95
C ILE A 791 16.92 31.08 32.07
N ASP A 792 17.66 30.23 31.37
CA ASP A 792 17.44 28.78 31.29
C ASP A 792 18.53 27.99 32.02
N GLY A 793 19.40 28.67 32.77
CA GLY A 793 20.41 28.06 33.62
C GLY A 793 21.75 27.74 32.94
N ALA A 794 21.95 28.14 31.67
CA ALA A 794 23.23 28.05 30.99
C ALA A 794 24.15 29.22 31.36
N ALA A 795 25.44 29.18 31.03
CA ALA A 795 26.38 30.24 31.43
C ALA A 795 26.11 31.55 30.66
N ARG A 796 25.88 32.66 31.39
CA ARG A 796 25.62 33.99 30.82
C ARG A 796 26.88 34.70 30.33
N GLY A 797 28.03 34.38 30.91
CA GLY A 797 29.33 34.95 30.54
C GLY A 797 29.77 36.18 31.36
N ASN A 798 28.98 36.65 32.31
CA ASN A 798 29.43 37.65 33.29
C ASN A 798 30.43 37.05 34.29
N LYS A 799 31.25 37.90 34.91
CA LYS A 799 32.31 37.52 35.86
C LYS A 799 32.11 38.22 37.20
N GLN A 800 32.69 37.66 38.27
CA GLN A 800 32.81 38.39 39.53
C GLN A 800 33.57 39.72 39.29
N PRO A 801 33.18 40.83 39.95
CA PRO A 801 32.17 40.92 41.01
C PRO A 801 30.74 41.23 40.54
N PHE A 802 30.44 41.12 39.23
CA PHE A 802 29.17 41.57 38.61
C PHE A 802 27.97 40.62 38.80
N THR A 803 27.70 40.26 40.06
CA THR A 803 26.54 39.47 40.50
C THR A 803 25.89 40.10 41.73
N LEU A 804 24.59 39.86 41.92
CA LEU A 804 23.83 40.32 43.07
C LEU A 804 24.12 39.48 44.33
N PRO A 805 23.92 40.05 45.53
CA PRO A 805 23.55 41.45 45.79
C PRO A 805 24.71 42.43 45.57
N ILE A 806 24.39 43.72 45.43
CA ILE A 806 25.38 44.80 45.58
C ILE A 806 25.77 44.87 47.05
N ARG A 807 27.06 44.66 47.35
CA ARG A 807 27.58 44.64 48.72
C ARG A 807 29.03 45.10 48.77
N GLN A 808 29.61 45.16 49.97
CA GLN A 808 31.03 45.41 50.14
C GLN A 808 31.87 44.38 49.37
N GLY A 809 32.78 44.87 48.52
CA GLY A 809 33.60 44.06 47.63
C GLY A 809 32.93 43.74 46.28
N SER A 810 31.73 44.27 46.02
CA SER A 810 31.14 44.23 44.68
C SER A 810 31.78 45.28 43.76
N HIS A 811 32.44 46.30 44.30
CA HIS A 811 33.15 47.31 43.50
C HIS A 811 34.40 46.72 42.83
N PRO A 812 34.59 46.88 41.50
CA PRO A 812 35.70 46.25 40.77
C PRO A 812 37.07 46.90 41.04
N GLU A 813 37.13 48.19 41.38
CA GLU A 813 38.39 48.86 41.72
C GLU A 813 38.98 48.33 43.04
N ALA A 814 40.25 47.90 43.01
CA ALA A 814 40.92 47.24 44.14
C ALA A 814 40.97 48.09 45.42
N GLY A 815 41.01 49.42 45.30
CA GLY A 815 41.02 50.37 46.42
C GLY A 815 39.66 50.62 47.08
N LYS A 816 38.56 50.07 46.54
CA LYS A 816 37.18 50.33 46.98
C LYS A 816 36.45 49.09 47.49
N LYS A 817 37.20 48.09 47.95
CA LYS A 817 36.65 46.80 48.41
C LYS A 817 35.74 46.91 49.65
N ASN A 818 35.86 47.96 50.46
CA ASN A 818 34.97 48.24 51.60
C ASN A 818 33.66 48.97 51.23
N VAL A 819 33.54 49.46 50.00
CA VAL A 819 32.41 50.30 49.61
C VAL A 819 31.14 49.45 49.48
N ALA A 820 30.10 49.86 50.21
CA ALA A 820 28.72 49.45 50.04
C ALA A 820 27.86 50.71 49.89
N VAL A 821 26.60 50.58 49.48
CA VAL A 821 25.75 51.74 49.18
C VAL A 821 25.34 52.44 50.47
N LYS A 822 25.33 53.77 50.53
CA LYS A 822 24.77 54.51 51.69
C LYS A 822 23.25 54.64 51.59
N THR A 823 22.55 54.70 52.73
CA THR A 823 21.09 54.90 52.76
C THR A 823 20.72 56.19 52.02
N GLY A 824 19.57 56.23 51.35
CA GLY A 824 19.12 57.38 50.55
C GLY A 824 19.58 57.40 49.10
N TYR A 825 20.72 56.78 48.75
CA TYR A 825 21.07 56.58 47.35
C TYR A 825 20.21 55.49 46.72
N HIS A 826 19.79 55.70 45.49
CA HIS A 826 18.96 54.77 44.76
C HIS A 826 19.76 53.90 43.80
N VAL A 827 19.35 52.65 43.67
CA VAL A 827 19.79 51.74 42.62
C VAL A 827 18.81 51.80 41.46
N LYS A 828 19.33 51.80 40.23
CA LYS A 828 18.55 51.60 39.01
C LYS A 828 18.64 50.13 38.62
N PHE A 829 17.51 49.54 38.30
CA PHE A 829 17.44 48.14 37.90
C PHE A 829 16.48 47.96 36.74
N GLU A 830 16.55 46.79 36.15
CA GLU A 830 15.64 46.36 35.11
C GLU A 830 15.35 44.87 35.21
N VAL A 831 14.23 44.47 34.59
CA VAL A 831 13.77 43.09 34.51
C VAL A 831 13.08 42.87 33.17
N MET A 832 13.16 41.65 32.66
CA MET A 832 12.62 41.30 31.36
C MET A 832 11.37 40.43 31.50
N THR A 833 10.43 40.59 30.58
CA THR A 833 9.35 39.63 30.38
C THR A 833 9.28 39.16 28.92
N LYS A 834 8.73 37.97 28.72
CA LYS A 834 8.34 37.41 27.42
C LYS A 834 6.88 36.96 27.50
N GLY A 835 6.10 37.23 26.46
CA GLY A 835 4.68 36.84 26.36
C GLY A 835 3.72 38.03 26.34
N ASN A 836 2.50 37.82 26.83
CA ASN A 836 1.37 38.76 26.78
C ASN A 836 1.41 39.75 27.95
N MET A 837 2.53 40.49 28.05
CA MET A 837 2.81 41.53 29.04
C MET A 837 2.91 42.94 28.41
N PHE A 838 2.23 43.14 27.27
CA PHE A 838 2.29 44.36 26.46
C PHE A 838 1.01 45.22 26.52
N GLY A 839 -0.01 44.82 27.27
CA GLY A 839 -1.22 45.59 27.53
C GLY A 839 -0.97 46.83 28.41
N SER A 840 -1.92 47.76 28.42
CA SER A 840 -1.86 49.00 29.22
C SER A 840 -2.17 48.78 30.70
N GLY A 841 -2.80 47.65 31.05
CA GLY A 841 -3.06 47.22 32.42
C GLY A 841 -1.99 46.30 33.00
N ASP A 842 -0.93 46.01 32.24
CA ASP A 842 0.11 45.09 32.67
C ASP A 842 1.21 45.82 33.44
N GLY A 843 1.86 45.11 34.37
CA GLY A 843 2.90 45.69 35.20
C GLY A 843 3.73 44.65 35.96
N ILE A 844 4.74 45.12 36.67
CA ILE A 844 5.54 44.31 37.60
C ILE A 844 5.31 44.84 39.01
N ARG A 845 4.81 44.00 39.90
CA ARG A 845 4.74 44.29 41.33
C ARG A 845 6.04 43.82 41.98
N ILE A 846 6.63 44.69 42.79
CA ILE A 846 7.83 44.45 43.56
C ILE A 846 7.50 44.76 45.02
N THR A 847 7.60 43.75 45.88
CA THR A 847 7.38 43.88 47.33
C THR A 847 8.72 43.77 48.05
N PRO A 848 9.30 44.89 48.51
CA PRO A 848 10.50 44.89 49.32
C PRO A 848 10.25 44.35 50.73
N THR A 849 11.23 43.62 51.26
CA THR A 849 11.37 43.28 52.67
C THR A 849 12.77 43.64 53.15
N PHE A 850 12.93 43.95 54.44
CA PHE A 850 14.17 44.49 54.98
C PHE A 850 14.76 43.56 56.02
N TYR A 851 16.08 43.38 55.96
CA TYR A 851 16.83 42.61 56.94
C TYR A 851 18.00 43.45 57.47
N PHE A 852 18.41 43.21 58.70
CA PHE A 852 19.67 43.71 59.25
C PHE A 852 20.63 42.54 59.46
N VAL A 853 21.91 42.76 59.17
CA VAL A 853 23.01 41.84 59.49
C VAL A 853 24.15 42.63 60.10
N ASP A 854 24.79 42.11 61.15
CA ASP A 854 25.92 42.80 61.76
C ASP A 854 27.18 42.74 60.87
N ARG A 855 28.18 43.58 61.17
CA ARG A 855 29.45 43.62 60.41
C ARG A 855 30.25 42.32 60.45
N LYS A 856 29.96 41.40 61.38
CA LYS A 856 30.59 40.09 61.49
C LYS A 856 29.85 39.03 60.65
N GLY A 857 28.88 39.43 59.85
CA GLY A 857 28.05 38.52 59.04
C GLY A 857 27.09 37.67 59.87
N LYS A 858 26.91 38.00 61.16
CA LYS A 858 26.05 37.29 62.10
C LYS A 858 24.76 38.06 62.36
N ASN A 859 23.85 37.43 63.10
CA ASN A 859 22.60 38.04 63.57
C ASN A 859 21.70 38.61 62.46
N ARG A 860 21.70 37.97 61.27
CA ARG A 860 20.77 38.29 60.18
C ARG A 860 19.33 38.13 60.67
N GLN A 861 18.56 39.20 60.70
CA GLN A 861 17.16 39.22 61.16
C GLN A 861 16.29 40.14 60.31
N GLU A 862 15.00 39.86 60.21
CA GLU A 862 14.05 40.75 59.54
C GLU A 862 13.80 41.99 60.42
N VAL A 863 13.70 43.17 59.81
CA VAL A 863 13.58 44.45 60.52
C VAL A 863 12.44 45.31 59.98
N ASP A 864 11.85 46.10 60.87
CA ASP A 864 11.01 47.23 60.50
C ASP A 864 11.91 48.46 60.34
N LEU A 865 11.72 49.20 59.23
CA LEU A 865 12.41 50.46 58.99
C LEU A 865 11.49 51.64 59.30
N TYR A 866 12.07 52.63 59.95
CA TYR A 866 11.40 53.89 60.28
C TYR A 866 12.15 55.07 59.65
N TYR A 867 11.43 56.13 59.33
CA TYR A 867 12.00 57.38 58.82
C TYR A 867 11.29 58.60 59.43
N HIS A 868 11.84 59.78 59.20
CA HIS A 868 11.17 61.04 59.54
C HIS A 868 10.58 61.64 58.27
N SER A 869 9.30 61.99 58.29
CA SER A 869 8.71 62.89 57.29
C SER A 869 8.81 64.34 57.78
N ASP A 870 8.42 65.29 56.93
CA ASP A 870 8.42 66.72 57.29
C ASP A 870 7.53 67.05 58.49
N SER A 871 6.55 66.20 58.80
CA SER A 871 5.53 66.44 59.84
C SER A 871 5.46 65.38 60.93
N LYS A 872 6.04 64.19 60.73
CA LYS A 872 6.00 63.08 61.69
C LYS A 872 7.38 62.42 61.83
N LYS A 873 7.76 62.15 63.08
CA LYS A 873 8.98 61.41 63.40
C LYS A 873 8.71 59.92 63.52
N PHE A 874 9.68 59.09 63.13
CA PHE A 874 9.63 57.64 63.22
C PHE A 874 8.34 57.05 62.63
N VAL A 875 8.08 57.37 61.36
CA VAL A 875 7.04 56.73 60.53
C VAL A 875 7.55 55.36 60.10
N ARG A 876 6.81 54.29 60.38
CA ARG A 876 7.17 52.93 59.94
C ARG A 876 6.83 52.76 58.47
N ILE A 877 7.77 52.25 57.68
CA ILE A 877 7.53 51.90 56.28
C ILE A 877 6.37 50.88 56.19
N GLY A 878 5.40 51.12 55.31
CA GLY A 878 4.22 50.28 55.12
C GLY A 878 3.15 50.39 56.22
N SER A 879 3.28 51.37 57.13
CA SER A 879 2.17 51.73 58.04
C SER A 879 1.18 52.69 57.40
N ASN A 880 0.01 52.88 58.01
CA ASN A 880 -0.97 53.87 57.55
C ASN A 880 -0.42 55.33 57.56
N ASP A 881 0.65 55.58 58.32
CA ASP A 881 1.32 56.88 58.36
C ASP A 881 2.37 57.05 57.26
N ASP A 882 2.75 55.98 56.55
CA ASP A 882 3.67 56.00 55.41
C ASP A 882 2.92 56.48 54.16
N ILE A 883 3.00 57.79 53.92
CA ILE A 883 2.34 58.47 52.79
C ILE A 883 3.34 58.89 51.71
N GLU A 884 4.61 58.51 51.82
CA GLU A 884 5.65 58.92 50.90
C GLU A 884 5.39 58.37 49.49
N ARG A 885 5.53 59.21 48.47
CA ARG A 885 5.26 58.84 47.07
C ARG A 885 6.53 58.88 46.24
N ARG A 886 6.82 57.77 45.58
CA ARG A 886 7.97 57.63 44.70
C ARG A 886 7.52 57.65 43.24
N SER A 887 8.31 58.35 42.43
CA SER A 887 8.11 58.44 40.99
C SER A 887 9.40 58.11 40.24
N ILE A 888 9.26 57.57 39.04
CA ILE A 888 10.36 57.19 38.16
C ILE A 888 10.15 57.83 36.79
N THR A 889 11.24 58.34 36.21
CA THR A 889 11.27 58.79 34.80
C THR A 889 12.01 57.75 33.95
N LEU A 890 11.44 57.40 32.80
CA LEU A 890 11.98 56.39 31.88
C LEU A 890 13.18 56.92 31.09
N ASP A 891 13.04 58.10 30.46
CA ASP A 891 14.10 58.75 29.67
C ASP A 891 14.91 59.71 30.55
N THR A 892 15.92 59.19 31.24
CA THR A 892 16.88 59.99 32.02
C THR A 892 18.30 59.44 31.93
N ARG A 893 19.30 60.28 32.24
CA ARG A 893 20.74 60.01 32.07
C ARG A 893 21.17 58.62 32.56
N LEU A 894 20.66 58.19 33.71
CA LEU A 894 21.12 56.96 34.37
C LEU A 894 20.40 55.68 33.93
N ARG A 895 19.44 55.75 33.01
CA ARG A 895 18.58 54.60 32.62
C ARG A 895 19.10 53.76 31.47
N ASN A 896 19.98 54.31 30.64
CA ASN A 896 20.55 53.62 29.47
C ASN A 896 19.53 53.16 28.41
N VAL A 897 18.31 53.72 28.37
CA VAL A 897 17.31 53.38 27.34
C VAL A 897 17.74 53.97 26.00
N ALA A 898 17.84 53.13 24.97
CA ALA A 898 18.18 53.61 23.65
C ALA A 898 17.01 54.42 23.05
N LYS A 899 17.32 55.54 22.37
CA LYS A 899 16.29 56.33 21.69
C LYS A 899 15.53 55.50 20.63
N GLN A 900 16.22 54.60 19.94
CA GLN A 900 15.61 53.72 18.94
C GLN A 900 14.61 52.74 19.58
N GLU A 901 14.92 52.19 20.74
CA GLU A 901 14.02 51.32 21.51
C GLU A 901 12.71 52.04 21.88
N LEU A 902 12.78 53.31 22.29
CA LEU A 902 11.58 54.13 22.53
C LEU A 902 10.76 54.37 21.25
N ILE A 903 11.43 54.61 20.12
CA ILE A 903 10.78 54.80 18.80
C ILE A 903 10.08 53.51 18.35
N ASP A 904 10.75 52.36 18.46
CA ASP A 904 10.23 51.06 18.04
C ASP A 904 9.06 50.62 18.95
N THR A 905 9.18 50.88 20.25
CA THR A 905 8.10 50.68 21.23
C THR A 905 6.86 51.48 20.85
N ALA A 906 7.02 52.79 20.64
CA ALA A 906 5.91 53.67 20.25
C ALA A 906 5.30 53.25 18.91
N GLY A 907 6.14 52.90 17.93
CA GLY A 907 5.69 52.41 16.63
C GLY A 907 4.86 51.13 16.72
N SER A 908 5.26 50.21 17.61
CA SER A 908 4.54 48.95 17.82
C SER A 908 3.23 49.15 18.58
N LEU A 909 3.22 50.01 19.62
CA LEU A 909 1.99 50.39 20.33
C LEU A 909 0.97 51.04 19.40
N TRP A 910 1.41 51.91 18.49
CA TRP A 910 0.52 52.54 17.50
C TRP A 910 -0.10 51.49 16.56
N ALA A 911 0.71 50.56 16.06
CA ALA A 911 0.28 49.51 15.15
C ALA A 911 -0.68 48.49 15.80
N LEU A 912 -0.46 48.15 17.07
CA LEU A 912 -1.28 47.16 17.78
C LEU A 912 -2.60 47.73 18.33
N ASN A 913 -2.62 49.00 18.74
CA ASN A 913 -3.77 49.58 19.42
C ASN A 913 -4.69 50.40 18.51
N GLY A 914 -4.39 50.51 17.20
CA GLY A 914 -5.25 51.22 16.24
C GLY A 914 -5.49 52.69 16.58
N ILE A 915 -4.45 53.40 17.03
CA ILE A 915 -4.55 54.74 17.59
C ILE A 915 -4.80 55.78 16.48
N SER A 916 -5.79 56.65 16.66
CA SER A 916 -6.10 57.74 15.72
C SER A 916 -4.94 58.74 15.58
N GLY A 917 -4.70 59.23 14.36
CA GLY A 917 -3.62 60.15 14.03
C GLY A 917 -2.43 59.48 13.33
N THR A 918 -1.38 60.24 13.02
CA THR A 918 -0.21 59.71 12.31
C THR A 918 0.76 59.01 13.26
N LYS A 919 1.39 57.93 12.78
CA LYS A 919 2.43 57.19 13.52
C LYS A 919 3.52 58.12 14.07
N GLN A 920 3.98 59.08 13.27
CA GLN A 920 5.03 60.03 13.69
C GLN A 920 4.58 60.97 14.83
N SER A 921 3.33 61.44 14.79
CA SER A 921 2.78 62.26 15.88
C SER A 921 2.72 61.48 17.19
N PHE A 922 2.27 60.22 17.14
CA PHE A 922 2.25 59.34 18.30
C PHE A 922 3.64 59.08 18.87
N ILE A 923 4.64 58.78 18.01
CA ILE A 923 6.04 58.62 18.43
C ILE A 923 6.55 59.88 19.15
N ASN A 924 6.33 61.06 18.57
CA ASN A 924 6.77 62.32 19.18
C ASN A 924 6.11 62.57 20.54
N GLN A 925 4.84 62.23 20.69
CA GLN A 925 4.12 62.33 21.97
C GLN A 925 4.62 61.33 23.00
N TYR A 926 4.90 60.09 22.58
CA TYR A 926 5.46 59.05 23.45
C TYR A 926 6.84 59.47 23.99
N LEU A 927 7.74 59.96 23.13
CA LEU A 927 9.06 60.45 23.54
C LEU A 927 8.97 61.58 24.57
N LYS A 928 8.05 62.54 24.39
CA LYS A 928 7.81 63.60 25.39
C LYS A 928 7.24 63.04 26.71
N SER A 929 6.44 61.97 26.63
CA SER A 929 5.82 61.35 27.80
C SER A 929 6.82 60.51 28.60
N ALA A 930 7.80 59.87 27.95
CA ALA A 930 8.86 59.10 28.59
C ALA A 930 9.78 59.95 29.50
N GLN A 931 9.81 61.27 29.29
CA GLN A 931 10.55 62.24 30.10
C GLN A 931 9.78 62.73 31.34
N LYS A 932 8.51 62.31 31.51
CA LYS A 932 7.69 62.72 32.65
C LYS A 932 7.81 61.71 33.81
N PRO A 933 7.75 62.18 35.08
CA PRO A 933 7.69 61.28 36.23
C PRO A 933 6.44 60.41 36.21
N THR A 934 6.62 59.12 36.49
CA THR A 934 5.57 58.10 36.63
C THR A 934 5.51 57.64 38.07
N TYR A 935 4.34 57.70 38.70
CA TYR A 935 4.14 57.21 40.07
C TYR A 935 4.27 55.68 40.13
N VAL A 936 5.00 55.18 41.13
CA VAL A 936 5.26 53.74 41.28
C VAL A 936 4.96 53.16 42.66
N GLY A 937 4.49 53.96 43.62
CA GLY A 937 4.24 53.49 45.00
C GLY A 937 5.14 54.16 46.04
N GLY A 938 5.24 53.54 47.22
CA GLY A 938 6.00 54.02 48.37
C GLY A 938 7.31 53.24 48.59
N TYR A 939 7.77 53.17 49.84
CA TYR A 939 8.92 52.33 50.21
C TYR A 939 8.55 50.87 50.43
N ASP A 940 7.29 50.58 50.76
CA ASP A 940 6.75 49.25 51.08
C ASP A 940 6.30 48.44 49.86
N ILE A 941 6.01 49.13 48.74
CA ILE A 941 5.58 48.51 47.49
C ILE A 941 6.00 49.34 46.27
N MET A 942 6.34 48.65 45.19
CA MET A 942 6.53 49.26 43.88
C MET A 942 5.72 48.54 42.81
N LEU A 943 4.96 49.29 42.02
CA LEU A 943 4.29 48.81 40.82
C LEU A 943 4.87 49.53 39.61
N LEU A 944 5.57 48.79 38.75
CA LEU A 944 6.08 49.30 37.48
C LEU A 944 4.96 49.21 36.44
N PRO A 945 4.38 50.34 35.98
CA PRO A 945 3.29 50.30 35.01
C PRO A 945 3.84 50.36 33.58
N SER A 946 2.97 50.26 32.57
CA SER A 946 3.34 50.24 31.15
C SER A 946 4.17 51.44 30.67
N GLN A 947 4.14 52.58 31.39
CA GLN A 947 4.94 53.77 31.09
C GLN A 947 6.44 53.55 31.36
N LEU A 948 6.80 52.55 32.17
CA LEU A 948 8.18 52.17 32.49
C LEU A 948 8.60 50.90 31.74
N ARG A 949 7.95 50.63 30.61
CA ARG A 949 8.15 49.45 29.78
C ARG A 949 8.47 49.85 28.35
N THR A 950 9.42 49.15 27.76
CA THR A 950 9.74 49.20 26.33
C THR A 950 9.65 47.80 25.71
N PHE A 951 9.69 47.76 24.37
CA PHE A 951 9.65 46.55 23.56
C PHE A 951 10.97 46.35 22.85
N VAL A 952 11.49 45.12 22.93
CA VAL A 952 12.83 44.75 22.44
C VAL A 952 12.83 43.43 21.68
N GLY A 953 11.65 42.95 21.26
CA GLY A 953 11.53 41.72 20.47
C GLY A 953 12.07 41.89 19.05
N ASN A 954 12.52 40.80 18.44
CA ASN A 954 13.02 40.83 17.07
C ASN A 954 11.88 41.12 16.08
N MET A 955 12.03 42.20 15.31
CA MET A 955 11.08 42.61 14.26
C MET A 955 11.33 41.92 12.91
N ASN A 956 12.46 41.25 12.74
CA ASN A 956 12.75 40.43 11.56
C ASN A 956 12.00 39.10 11.69
N VAL A 957 10.77 39.07 11.18
CA VAL A 957 9.86 37.94 11.27
C VAL A 957 9.51 37.38 9.89
N PRO A 958 9.09 36.10 9.80
CA PRO A 958 8.59 35.51 8.56
C PRO A 958 7.43 36.31 7.94
N SER A 959 7.25 36.16 6.63
CA SER A 959 6.09 36.72 5.93
C SER A 959 4.79 36.24 6.57
N GLY A 960 3.81 37.14 6.73
CA GLY A 960 2.54 36.86 7.40
C GLY A 960 2.54 37.06 8.92
N VAL A 961 3.71 37.17 9.56
CA VAL A 961 3.82 37.45 11.00
C VAL A 961 3.83 38.97 11.25
N ASN A 962 3.11 39.41 12.27
CA ASN A 962 3.06 40.83 12.65
C ASN A 962 4.33 41.25 13.42
N ALA A 963 5.20 42.03 12.77
CA ALA A 963 6.46 42.52 13.35
C ALA A 963 6.25 43.35 14.63
N ALA A 964 5.18 44.14 14.72
CA ALA A 964 4.87 44.91 15.93
C ALA A 964 4.47 44.00 17.10
N ARG A 965 3.73 42.91 16.83
CA ARG A 965 3.40 41.89 17.84
C ARG A 965 4.67 41.16 18.31
N ALA A 966 5.58 40.83 17.40
CA ALA A 966 6.86 40.19 17.73
C ALA A 966 7.76 41.10 18.56
N ASN A 967 7.88 42.39 18.21
CA ASN A 967 8.58 43.36 19.04
C ASN A 967 7.97 43.43 20.45
N ALA A 968 6.65 43.59 20.51
CA ALA A 968 5.91 43.68 21.76
C ALA A 968 5.90 42.39 22.57
N SER A 969 6.45 41.27 22.08
CA SER A 969 6.49 39.98 22.78
C SER A 969 7.57 39.90 23.85
N VAL A 970 8.60 40.73 23.75
CA VAL A 970 9.70 40.80 24.70
C VAL A 970 9.71 42.21 25.27
N GLN A 971 9.47 42.31 26.57
CA GLN A 971 9.35 43.60 27.23
C GLN A 971 10.47 43.80 28.23
N HIS A 972 10.92 45.03 28.30
CA HIS A 972 11.98 45.47 29.18
C HIS A 972 11.41 46.50 30.15
N TRP A 973 11.54 46.24 31.45
CA TRP A 973 10.92 47.03 32.53
C TRP A 973 11.97 47.72 33.37
N PHE A 974 11.77 49.01 33.66
CA PHE A 974 12.74 49.83 34.37
C PHE A 974 12.23 50.25 35.75
N GLY A 975 13.04 50.01 36.78
CA GLY A 975 12.70 50.33 38.17
C GLY A 975 13.83 51.01 38.94
N GLU A 976 13.50 51.62 40.07
CA GLU A 976 14.46 52.34 40.90
C GLU A 976 14.07 52.32 42.36
N TYR A 977 15.02 51.92 43.20
CA TYR A 977 14.75 51.75 44.61
C TYR A 977 15.85 52.32 45.50
N SER A 978 15.45 53.07 46.51
CA SER A 978 16.24 53.44 47.67
C SER A 978 15.42 53.17 48.93
N ILE A 979 16.12 53.03 50.05
CA ILE A 979 15.54 53.23 51.38
C ILE A 979 15.75 54.69 51.82
N PRO A 980 14.99 55.20 52.81
CA PRO A 980 15.12 56.57 53.29
C PRO A 980 16.57 56.95 53.64
N ALA A 981 16.96 58.20 53.40
CA ALA A 981 18.32 58.68 53.69
C ALA A 981 18.69 58.52 55.17
N ALA A 982 17.76 58.80 56.08
CA ALA A 982 17.89 58.49 57.51
C ALA A 982 16.92 57.36 57.87
N ALA A 983 17.37 56.11 57.70
CA ALA A 983 16.60 54.92 58.05
C ALA A 983 16.96 54.42 59.46
N TYR A 984 15.93 54.11 60.25
CA TYR A 984 16.07 53.60 61.61
C TYR A 984 15.54 52.16 61.67
N ALA A 985 16.46 51.18 61.78
CA ALA A 985 16.12 49.77 61.80
C ALA A 985 15.91 49.25 63.23
N VAL A 986 14.82 48.50 63.45
CA VAL A 986 14.55 47.75 64.68
C VAL A 986 14.10 46.33 64.34
N PRO A 987 14.25 45.33 65.23
CA PRO A 987 13.72 43.99 64.99
C PRO A 987 12.24 44.03 64.56
N LYS A 988 11.85 43.24 63.57
CA LYS A 988 10.47 43.25 63.05
C LYS A 988 9.44 43.03 64.16
N GLY A 989 8.39 43.86 64.16
CA GLY A 989 7.32 43.80 65.17
C GLY A 989 7.70 44.43 66.52
N PHE A 990 8.90 45.00 66.67
CA PHE A 990 9.28 45.71 67.88
C PHE A 990 8.39 46.93 68.12
N ASN A 991 7.82 47.04 69.32
CA ASN A 991 6.92 48.14 69.68
C ASN A 991 7.71 49.42 70.00
N LEU A 992 8.11 50.15 68.95
CA LEU A 992 8.89 51.38 69.08
C LEU A 992 8.16 52.47 69.88
N ALA A 993 6.83 52.55 69.77
CA ALA A 993 6.02 53.53 70.49
C ALA A 993 6.04 53.27 72.00
N GLU A 994 5.90 52.01 72.44
CA GLU A 994 6.01 51.65 73.85
C GLU A 994 7.42 51.88 74.40
N TYR A 995 8.45 51.51 73.63
CA TYR A 995 9.83 51.78 74.02
C TYR A 995 10.09 53.28 74.24
N GLY A 996 9.58 54.13 73.32
CA GLY A 996 9.74 55.57 73.42
C GLY A 996 9.05 56.19 74.63
N ARG A 997 7.87 55.67 75.04
CA ARG A 997 7.19 56.10 76.27
C ARG A 997 7.98 55.76 77.53
N LYS A 998 8.68 54.62 77.54
CA LYS A 998 9.40 54.10 78.72
C LYS A 998 10.81 54.67 78.88
N ASN A 999 11.54 54.87 77.79
CA ASN A 999 12.98 55.14 77.82
C ASN A 999 13.39 56.50 77.22
N GLY A 1000 12.44 57.23 76.62
CA GLY A 1000 12.73 58.35 75.74
C GLY A 1000 13.26 57.88 74.38
N LEU A 1001 12.74 58.44 73.29
CA LEU A 1001 13.14 58.10 71.92
C LEU A 1001 13.73 59.31 71.20
N ASN A 1002 14.94 59.13 70.69
CA ASN A 1002 15.64 60.10 69.86
C ASN A 1002 16.52 59.39 68.80
N ASP A 1003 17.06 60.15 67.86
CA ASP A 1003 17.87 59.66 66.74
C ASP A 1003 19.20 58.99 67.13
N LYS A 1004 19.52 58.85 68.43
CA LYS A 1004 20.70 58.16 68.95
C LYS A 1004 20.33 57.00 69.90
N SER A 1005 19.06 56.63 69.97
CA SER A 1005 18.59 55.58 70.88
C SER A 1005 19.27 54.24 70.57
N PRO A 1006 19.73 53.50 71.60
CA PRO A 1006 20.55 52.29 71.41
C PRO A 1006 19.78 51.10 70.80
N ILE A 1007 18.45 51.18 70.71
CA ILE A 1007 17.62 50.13 70.09
C ILE A 1007 17.75 50.07 68.57
N PHE A 1008 18.29 51.12 67.94
CA PHE A 1008 18.43 51.16 66.49
C PHE A 1008 19.65 50.37 66.06
N LEU A 1009 19.44 49.42 65.16
CA LEU A 1009 20.49 48.56 64.63
C LEU A 1009 21.34 49.34 63.61
N ARG A 1010 22.58 49.68 63.98
CA ARG A 1010 23.48 50.55 63.19
C ARG A 1010 24.81 49.92 62.80
N ASP A 1011 25.34 49.01 63.62
CA ASP A 1011 26.66 48.41 63.36
C ASP A 1011 26.57 47.22 62.40
N GLY A 1012 26.32 47.51 61.13
CA GLY A 1012 26.08 46.47 60.12
C GLY A 1012 25.50 47.02 58.82
N TYR A 1013 24.70 46.18 58.17
CA TYR A 1013 24.08 46.47 56.88
C TYR A 1013 22.58 46.22 56.92
N ILE A 1014 21.82 47.08 56.23
CA ILE A 1014 20.42 46.86 55.90
C ILE A 1014 20.37 46.22 54.51
N ILE A 1015 19.84 45.00 54.43
CA ILE A 1015 19.65 44.26 53.18
C ILE A 1015 18.24 44.52 52.69
N VAL A 1016 18.12 44.92 51.42
CA VAL A 1016 16.83 44.97 50.72
C VAL A 1016 16.64 43.66 49.96
N ASN A 1017 15.50 43.03 50.18
CA ASN A 1017 15.10 41.79 49.51
C ASN A 1017 13.82 42.03 48.69
N PHE A 1018 13.78 41.60 47.42
CA PHE A 1018 12.63 41.81 46.53
C PHE A 1018 11.89 40.51 46.22
N ASN A 1019 10.56 40.56 46.35
CA ASN A 1019 9.65 39.64 45.66
C ASN A 1019 9.13 40.30 44.37
N LEU A 1020 9.20 39.61 43.23
CA LEU A 1020 8.77 40.12 41.92
C LEU A 1020 7.66 39.25 41.34
N GLU A 1021 6.59 39.91 40.88
CA GLU A 1021 5.41 39.27 40.32
C GLU A 1021 4.91 40.04 39.10
N THR A 1022 4.49 39.33 38.05
CA THR A 1022 3.83 39.97 36.90
C THR A 1022 2.35 40.16 37.16
N ILE A 1023 1.83 41.30 36.77
CA ILE A 1023 0.42 41.69 36.86
C ILE A 1023 -0.12 41.82 35.44
N ARG A 1024 -1.25 41.19 35.16
CA ARG A 1024 -1.99 41.37 33.90
C ARG A 1024 -3.33 42.02 34.17
N ASN A 1025 -3.75 42.91 33.27
CA ASN A 1025 -5.08 43.56 33.34
C ASN A 1025 -5.39 44.22 34.69
N LYS A 1026 -4.38 44.71 35.41
CA LYS A 1026 -4.48 45.31 36.76
C LYS A 1026 -4.97 44.35 37.85
N ASP A 1027 -4.97 43.03 37.63
CA ASP A 1027 -5.34 42.04 38.66
C ASP A 1027 -4.18 41.83 39.65
N LEU A 1028 -4.24 42.53 40.78
CA LEU A 1028 -3.27 42.42 41.87
C LEU A 1028 -3.51 41.18 42.76
N ASN A 1029 -4.69 40.56 42.67
CA ASN A 1029 -5.06 39.43 43.53
C ASN A 1029 -4.63 38.08 42.93
N ASN A 1030 -4.52 38.00 41.60
CA ASN A 1030 -4.01 36.83 40.90
C ASN A 1030 -2.83 37.20 39.99
N PRO A 1031 -1.62 37.35 40.56
CA PRO A 1031 -0.42 37.57 39.77
C PRO A 1031 -0.22 36.46 38.73
N HIS A 1032 0.29 36.81 37.55
CA HIS A 1032 0.42 35.87 36.44
C HIS A 1032 1.63 34.94 36.62
N LEU A 1033 2.84 35.50 36.73
CA LEU A 1033 4.11 34.81 36.93
C LEU A 1033 4.81 35.30 38.20
N GLN A 1034 5.63 34.45 38.82
CA GLN A 1034 6.43 34.78 40.00
C GLN A 1034 7.91 34.43 39.79
N TYR A 1035 8.80 35.30 40.30
CA TYR A 1035 10.25 35.10 40.20
C TYR A 1035 10.81 34.17 41.28
N ILE A 1036 10.23 34.17 42.50
CA ILE A 1036 10.72 33.42 43.67
C ILE A 1036 9.74 32.33 44.11
N TYR A 1037 8.48 32.70 44.36
CA TYR A 1037 7.50 31.84 45.05
C TYR A 1037 6.55 31.11 44.09
N GLY A 1038 6.97 30.93 42.83
CA GLY A 1038 6.27 30.05 41.89
C GLY A 1038 6.34 28.59 42.36
N PRO A 1039 5.26 27.80 42.26
CA PRO A 1039 5.23 26.43 42.76
C PRO A 1039 6.12 25.45 41.99
N LEU A 1040 6.45 25.73 40.72
CA LEU A 1040 7.25 24.85 39.86
C LEU A 1040 8.64 25.42 39.51
N ASN A 1041 8.86 26.73 39.67
CA ASN A 1041 10.11 27.39 39.31
C ASN A 1041 10.46 28.52 40.29
N ASN A 1042 11.74 28.58 40.64
CA ASN A 1042 12.38 29.72 41.30
C ASN A 1042 13.49 30.25 40.37
N GLN A 1043 13.24 31.39 39.75
CA GLN A 1043 14.10 31.96 38.73
C GLN A 1043 15.40 32.53 39.30
N TRP A 1044 15.43 32.94 40.58
CA TRP A 1044 16.69 33.33 41.24
C TRP A 1044 17.69 32.18 41.27
N GLN A 1045 17.20 30.98 41.60
CA GLN A 1045 18.04 29.78 41.62
C GLN A 1045 18.43 29.33 40.22
N MET A 1046 17.52 29.43 39.25
CA MET A 1046 17.79 29.09 37.85
C MET A 1046 18.92 29.95 37.27
N GLU A 1047 18.90 31.26 37.53
CA GLU A 1047 19.94 32.22 37.10
C GLU A 1047 21.23 32.15 37.96
N GLY A 1048 21.27 31.26 38.95
CA GLY A 1048 22.48 30.93 39.69
C GLY A 1048 22.82 31.88 40.83
N PHE A 1049 21.80 32.41 41.53
CA PHE A 1049 21.99 33.19 42.74
C PHE A 1049 22.76 32.42 43.83
N GLN A 1050 23.71 33.09 44.48
CA GLN A 1050 24.52 32.48 45.54
C GLN A 1050 23.84 32.62 46.91
N ARG A 1051 23.92 31.59 47.75
CA ARG A 1051 23.33 31.59 49.10
C ARG A 1051 24.25 32.13 50.19
N SER A 1052 25.50 32.46 49.84
CA SER A 1052 26.46 33.06 50.75
C SER A 1052 27.60 33.70 49.97
N PHE A 1053 28.28 34.66 50.57
CA PHE A 1053 29.55 35.17 50.06
C PHE A 1053 30.55 35.38 51.21
N ALA A 1054 31.84 35.34 50.88
CA ALA A 1054 32.88 35.86 51.75
C ALA A 1054 33.22 37.29 51.31
N ASP A 1055 33.19 38.22 52.24
CA ASP A 1055 33.59 39.59 51.96
C ASP A 1055 35.12 39.70 51.75
N PRO A 1056 35.63 40.87 51.32
CA PRO A 1056 37.07 41.06 51.11
C PRO A 1056 37.95 40.91 52.35
N TYR A 1057 37.35 40.79 53.54
CA TYR A 1057 38.02 40.64 54.83
C TYR A 1057 37.90 39.22 55.40
N GLY A 1058 37.29 38.28 54.65
CA GLY A 1058 37.12 36.89 55.05
C GLY A 1058 35.89 36.61 55.91
N VAL A 1059 35.00 37.58 56.09
CA VAL A 1059 33.75 37.42 56.84
C VAL A 1059 32.68 36.81 55.93
N THR A 1060 32.05 35.72 56.35
CA THR A 1060 30.99 35.06 55.59
C THR A 1060 29.62 35.64 55.92
N PHE A 1061 28.85 35.98 54.89
CA PHE A 1061 27.48 36.45 54.97
C PHE A 1061 26.54 35.45 54.31
N LEU A 1062 25.38 35.22 54.93
CA LEU A 1062 24.31 34.38 54.38
C LEU A 1062 23.30 35.23 53.57
N LEU A 1063 22.91 34.72 52.42
CA LEU A 1063 21.98 35.36 51.48
C LEU A 1063 20.68 34.57 51.37
N LYS A 1064 19.59 35.28 51.06
CA LYS A 1064 18.32 34.71 50.64
C LYS A 1064 18.00 35.13 49.21
N ASP A 1065 17.32 34.26 48.46
CA ASP A 1065 16.77 34.59 47.15
C ASP A 1065 15.97 35.90 47.25
N GLY A 1066 16.22 36.83 46.34
CA GLY A 1066 15.67 38.18 46.39
C GLY A 1066 16.57 39.24 47.02
N ASP A 1067 17.67 38.89 47.71
CA ASP A 1067 18.58 39.89 48.28
C ASP A 1067 19.27 40.68 47.13
N VAL A 1068 19.01 41.99 47.05
CA VAL A 1068 19.43 42.84 45.91
C VAL A 1068 20.58 43.80 46.25
N VAL A 1069 20.56 44.41 47.44
CA VAL A 1069 21.57 45.41 47.83
C VAL A 1069 21.73 45.48 49.35
N PHE A 1070 22.96 45.72 49.79
CA PHE A 1070 23.36 45.98 51.16
C PHE A 1070 23.65 47.47 51.31
N TYR A 1071 22.85 48.13 52.14
CA TYR A 1071 23.06 49.52 52.56
C TYR A 1071 23.83 49.55 53.87
N HIS A 1072 24.78 50.49 54.02
CA HIS A 1072 25.38 50.77 55.32
C HIS A 1072 24.31 51.23 56.31
N ALA A 1073 24.21 50.57 57.47
CA ALA A 1073 23.21 50.93 58.49
C ALA A 1073 23.60 52.18 59.30
N ASN A 1074 24.85 52.64 59.19
CA ASN A 1074 25.39 53.79 59.92
C ASN A 1074 25.87 54.95 59.03
N LEU A 1075 25.73 54.86 57.70
CA LEU A 1075 26.15 55.90 56.75
C LEU A 1075 24.97 56.30 55.86
N SER A 1076 24.86 57.60 55.60
CA SER A 1076 23.76 58.21 54.86
C SER A 1076 24.25 59.04 53.68
N SER A 1077 23.43 59.18 52.65
CA SER A 1077 23.66 60.16 51.59
C SER A 1077 23.73 61.60 52.13
N TYR A 1078 23.15 61.91 53.29
CA TYR A 1078 23.30 63.22 53.93
C TYR A 1078 24.74 63.52 54.35
N ASP A 1079 25.55 62.49 54.63
CA ASP A 1079 26.96 62.67 55.00
C ASP A 1079 27.79 63.29 53.87
N ASP A 1080 27.33 63.17 52.62
CA ASP A 1080 28.04 63.63 51.42
C ASP A 1080 27.58 65.01 50.92
N TYR A 1081 26.45 65.53 51.43
CA TYR A 1081 25.87 66.81 50.99
C TYR A 1081 25.60 67.79 52.15
N GLY A 1082 26.01 67.47 53.38
CA GLY A 1082 25.90 68.36 54.54
C GLY A 1082 26.78 69.61 54.43
N THR A 1083 26.20 70.77 54.74
CA THR A 1083 26.89 72.08 54.77
C THR A 1083 27.92 72.13 55.90
N GLY A 1084 29.18 71.89 55.54
CA GLY A 1084 30.35 72.05 56.41
C GLY A 1084 31.52 72.71 55.67
N GLY A 1085 31.28 73.87 55.07
CA GLY A 1085 32.32 74.82 54.67
C GLY A 1085 32.27 76.04 55.57
N THR A 1086 33.33 76.31 56.32
CA THR A 1086 33.71 77.70 56.64
C THR A 1086 34.55 78.19 55.46
N HIS A 1087 34.11 79.27 54.82
CA HIS A 1087 34.82 80.14 53.86
C HIS A 1087 35.96 79.54 53.03
#